data_AF-A0A1D9LH15-F1
#
_entry.id   AF-A0A1D9LH15-F1
#
_cell.length_a   1.000
_cell.length_b   1.000
_cell.length_c   1.000
_cell.angle_alpha   90.00
_cell.angle_beta   90.00
_cell.angle_gamma   90.00
#
_symmetry.space_group_name_H-M   'P 1'
#
loop_
_entity.id
_entity.type
_entity.pdbx_description
1 polymer ?
#
loop_
_entity_poly.entity_id
_entity_poly.type
_entity_poly.pdbx_seq_one_letter_code
_entity_poly.pdbx_strand_id
1 'polypeptide(L)'
;MHNKSRSYLVTGALWGGLPLFLACNAFAQPSLTGQIGYINMPSARVGEDGTFSLGYGYDKPYGILWTSTTVLPWLEVSGRYTSISGVPGFTDSQYGGGYGRFKDKAIDLKFRLLEESSFLPEIGLGMTDIQGTRLWKGSYLVASKNVLPGLETSVGVGSGRIQGAFGGIRYTPAVLPNWSLVAEYDANNYRQDPFSSQTSAAQRNKGPAIGLEYQWGWLGLQVARQKTHTSVNARLDIPLNLKEFVPKIQEPAYFTGAPDLPSRPTLAQWQSDSDRAQQLATALGKQDFKNIRIAMQRDSLVMELGNGRISNVGRAVGRAVRTALYFAPLETREIKVVYTEQEQPVATYSFYDLATLNDYLLGKVNRSRFLQTVNIKPGRDEEVQPLDSRTLAQTLREGIDVNLLTNPEGDLIQVTSDDTEDNRFHLAPKMGAYFNDPSGALHYDIMAEATYKRRMGKGLYLDSALSANLYNTITEVKQPSNSLLPHVRSDIADYKRVKTPKLNRLLLNQYMNMSPSTYARVSVGLYEEMFRGAGGQILYYPNANKNWAVDLAVDALQQRDVQGWFGKRDYQTVTALASLHYQLPMGITATMRGGRFLAKDDGVRLEIKRRFRSGIEAGFWYTKTNGNDITSPGTPAKPYSDKGLFFSIPLNSLLTLDNRTVGNFSLAPWTRDVGQMVMSPGDLYEMLSDPKRDIDSYDGLGNFAERPDEQNLPQVTPPQPSYHPWPVIRLRLEDSGNRWLELDDKGAALAAAAVATFAAAGLDRPVDRFFSKRQDNRLIRNWGKLGKDLPIAAAALSGAAFALGDDRLSNTGLIALESSVAAVAGNSVLKLAVNRARPGSGGDSTWRTQEPGESRLQSSFTSNHSAVLFASVTPFAKEYDQPWLYGVAALGAAGRAASRDHWLSDVTAGGLLGYAMGNWLWQAQRNDSRYRSSLIATPKQLGMQIEVPLR
;
A
#
# COMPACT_ATOMS: atom_id res chain seq x y z
N MET A 1 -8.20 -2.26 24.09
CA MET A 1 -6.85 -1.63 24.12
C MET A 1 -6.77 -0.29 23.34
N HIS A 2 -7.84 0.53 23.25
CA HIS A 2 -7.90 1.67 22.31
C HIS A 2 -8.02 3.08 22.94
N ASN A 3 -7.97 3.22 24.27
CA ASN A 3 -8.12 4.52 24.93
C ASN A 3 -6.81 5.24 25.30
N LYS A 4 -5.64 4.63 25.12
CA LYS A 4 -4.37 5.19 25.64
C LYS A 4 -3.75 6.29 24.77
N SER A 5 -4.12 6.42 23.49
CA SER A 5 -3.51 7.44 22.61
C SER A 5 -4.18 8.82 22.68
N ARG A 6 -5.45 8.93 23.10
CA ARG A 6 -6.13 10.23 23.30
C ARG A 6 -5.66 10.99 24.55
N SER A 7 -5.03 10.32 25.51
CA SER A 7 -4.72 10.91 26.82
C SER A 7 -3.51 11.84 26.85
N TYR A 8 -2.69 11.90 25.79
CA TYR A 8 -1.45 12.68 25.79
C TYR A 8 -1.62 14.16 25.42
N LEU A 9 -2.83 14.61 25.05
CA LEU A 9 -3.08 15.99 24.61
C LEU A 9 -3.91 16.85 25.59
N VAL A 10 -4.52 16.29 26.66
CA VAL A 10 -5.46 17.07 27.51
C VAL A 10 -5.20 17.04 29.02
N THR A 11 -4.41 16.12 29.58
CA THR A 11 -4.17 16.07 31.03
C THR A 11 -2.74 16.46 31.42
N GLY A 12 -2.38 17.68 31.03
CA GLY A 12 -1.19 18.40 31.52
C GLY A 12 -1.56 19.50 32.52
N ALA A 13 -2.57 19.30 33.38
CA ALA A 13 -2.84 20.13 34.54
C ALA A 13 -3.83 19.41 35.48
N LEU A 14 -3.62 19.56 36.79
CA LEU A 14 -4.46 19.14 37.93
C LEU A 14 -4.11 17.77 38.58
N TRP A 15 -3.20 17.88 39.55
CA TRP A 15 -3.22 17.36 40.93
C TRP A 15 -4.11 16.15 41.30
N GLY A 16 -3.51 15.24 42.06
CA GLY A 16 -4.21 14.38 43.03
C GLY A 16 -3.90 12.89 42.87
N GLY A 17 -3.07 12.35 43.75
CA GLY A 17 -2.52 11.01 43.65
C GLY A 17 -3.54 9.87 43.75
N LEU A 18 -3.29 8.83 42.94
CA LEU A 18 -3.62 7.42 43.15
C LEU A 18 -2.71 6.60 42.20
N PRO A 19 -2.01 5.54 42.67
CA PRO A 19 -1.12 4.78 41.81
C PRO A 19 -1.96 3.81 40.97
N LEU A 20 -2.41 4.28 39.80
CA LEU A 20 -2.82 3.38 38.73
C LEU A 20 -1.55 2.71 38.19
N PHE A 21 -1.44 1.39 38.41
CA PHE A 21 -0.49 0.53 37.71
C PHE A 21 -0.77 0.60 36.20
N LEU A 22 -0.22 1.63 35.55
CA LEU A 22 -0.20 1.75 34.10
C LEU A 22 0.79 0.71 33.59
N ALA A 23 0.28 -0.33 32.93
CA ALA A 23 1.07 -1.20 32.08
C ALA A 23 1.86 -0.32 31.09
N CYS A 24 3.15 -0.17 31.39
CA CYS A 24 4.15 0.49 30.57
C CYS A 24 4.53 -0.52 29.48
N ASN A 25 3.96 -0.36 28.29
CA ASN A 25 4.48 -1.07 27.13
C ASN A 25 5.79 -0.34 26.77
N ALA A 26 6.92 -1.04 26.87
CA ALA A 26 8.16 -0.57 26.27
C ALA A 26 7.87 -0.33 24.78
N PHE A 27 7.91 0.93 24.35
CA PHE A 27 7.70 1.26 22.94
C PHE A 27 8.84 0.65 22.14
N ALA A 28 8.57 -0.35 21.32
CA ALA A 28 9.59 -0.95 20.47
C ALA A 28 10.11 0.12 19.49
N GLN A 29 11.43 0.33 19.43
CA GLN A 29 12.05 1.43 18.68
C GLN A 29 12.75 0.90 17.41
N PRO A 30 12.71 1.63 16.28
CA PRO A 30 13.58 1.41 15.13
C PRO A 30 15.08 1.45 15.47
N SER A 31 15.80 0.44 14.98
CA SER A 31 17.26 0.40 14.89
C SER A 31 17.79 1.49 13.92
N LEU A 32 19.11 1.61 13.83
CA LEU A 32 19.81 2.49 12.87
C LEU A 32 19.45 2.21 11.40
N THR A 33 18.89 1.03 11.12
CA THR A 33 18.49 0.61 9.77
C THR A 33 16.98 0.74 9.50
N GLY A 34 16.21 1.21 10.49
CA GLY A 34 14.78 1.47 10.39
C GLY A 34 13.87 0.31 10.79
N GLN A 35 14.37 -0.93 10.79
CA GLN A 35 13.61 -2.04 11.38
C GLN A 35 13.57 -1.92 12.90
N ILE A 36 12.44 -2.23 13.53
CA ILE A 36 12.33 -2.26 14.99
C ILE A 36 13.35 -3.23 15.61
N GLY A 37 14.02 -2.77 16.65
CA GLY A 37 15.08 -3.51 17.31
C GLY A 37 15.68 -2.70 18.43
N TYR A 38 17.00 -2.78 18.57
CA TYR A 38 17.79 -2.07 19.57
C TYR A 38 18.63 -0.99 18.88
N ILE A 39 19.93 -1.18 18.71
CA ILE A 39 20.82 -0.22 18.05
C ILE A 39 21.08 -0.69 16.61
N ASN A 40 21.75 -1.84 16.45
CA ASN A 40 21.98 -2.51 15.18
C ASN A 40 21.15 -3.78 15.04
N MET A 41 20.86 -4.45 16.15
CA MET A 41 20.20 -5.75 16.14
C MET A 41 18.68 -5.61 16.15
N PRO A 42 17.97 -6.41 15.35
CA PRO A 42 16.52 -6.42 15.33
C PRO A 42 15.96 -7.10 16.60
N SER A 43 14.72 -6.78 16.95
CA SER A 43 13.92 -7.58 17.88
C SER A 43 12.77 -8.25 17.13
N ALA A 44 12.08 -9.17 17.78
CA ALA A 44 10.89 -9.81 17.21
C ALA A 44 9.71 -8.85 17.09
N ARG A 45 9.77 -7.71 17.79
CA ARG A 45 8.74 -6.68 17.80
C ARG A 45 8.52 -6.08 16.42
N VAL A 46 7.25 -5.81 16.15
CA VAL A 46 6.74 -4.96 15.07
C VAL A 46 6.00 -3.77 15.68
N GLY A 47 5.86 -2.68 14.93
CA GLY A 47 5.26 -1.45 15.44
C GLY A 47 3.76 -1.61 15.65
N GLU A 48 3.13 -0.57 16.19
CA GLU A 48 1.67 -0.51 16.17
C GLU A 48 1.15 -0.50 14.73
N ASP A 49 -0.05 -1.04 14.53
CA ASP A 49 -0.66 -1.12 13.22
C ASP A 49 -0.81 0.27 12.59
N GLY A 50 -0.29 0.44 11.37
CA GLY A 50 -0.33 1.72 10.68
C GLY A 50 0.64 2.77 11.22
N THR A 51 1.71 2.39 11.93
CA THR A 51 2.79 3.33 12.23
C THR A 51 3.71 3.49 11.02
N PHE A 52 3.90 4.73 10.55
CA PHE A 52 4.92 5.12 9.59
C PHE A 52 6.06 5.83 10.32
N SER A 53 7.30 5.43 10.08
CA SER A 53 8.47 6.04 10.69
C SER A 53 9.46 6.48 9.61
N LEU A 54 10.01 7.69 9.73
CA LEU A 54 11.12 8.20 8.91
C LEU A 54 12.27 8.53 9.84
N GLY A 55 13.49 8.16 9.50
CA GLY A 55 14.64 8.52 10.30
C GLY A 55 15.97 8.56 9.57
N TYR A 56 16.95 9.12 10.26
CA TYR A 56 18.33 9.19 9.83
C TYR A 56 19.22 8.58 10.91
N GLY A 57 19.83 7.45 10.56
CA GLY A 57 20.87 6.80 11.34
C GLY A 57 22.26 7.21 10.84
N TYR A 58 23.18 7.51 11.74
CA TYR A 58 24.57 7.73 11.41
C TYR A 58 25.47 6.84 12.26
N ASP A 59 26.29 6.06 11.59
CA ASP A 59 27.24 5.16 12.20
C ASP A 59 28.47 4.97 11.28
N LYS A 60 29.53 5.75 11.52
CA LYS A 60 30.66 5.96 10.58
C LYS A 60 31.33 4.65 10.10
N PRO A 61 31.25 4.30 8.80
CA PRO A 61 31.17 5.24 7.67
C PRO A 61 29.76 5.44 7.09
N TYR A 62 28.74 4.80 7.66
CA TYR A 62 27.40 4.73 7.10
C TYR A 62 26.52 5.90 7.56
N GLY A 63 25.94 6.62 6.59
CA GLY A 63 24.77 7.47 6.81
C GLY A 63 23.56 6.80 6.18
N ILE A 64 22.49 6.63 6.95
CA ILE A 64 21.35 5.78 6.58
C ILE A 64 20.08 6.62 6.72
N LEU A 65 19.51 7.04 5.60
CA LEU A 65 18.14 7.55 5.57
C LEU A 65 17.20 6.35 5.43
N TRP A 66 16.24 6.19 6.32
CA TRP A 66 15.35 5.03 6.32
C TRP A 66 13.91 5.45 6.55
N THR A 67 13.00 4.66 6.00
CA THR A 67 11.55 4.73 6.20
C THR A 67 11.08 3.35 6.60
N SER A 68 10.10 3.26 7.48
CA SER A 68 9.53 1.99 7.92
C SER A 68 8.03 2.16 8.07
N THR A 69 7.26 1.12 7.78
CA THR A 69 5.82 1.13 8.00
C THR A 69 5.39 -0.23 8.51
N THR A 70 4.62 -0.24 9.60
CA THR A 70 3.84 -1.40 10.00
C THR A 70 2.64 -1.50 9.06
N VAL A 71 2.88 -2.08 7.89
CA VAL A 71 1.88 -2.17 6.81
C VAL A 71 0.75 -3.12 7.20
N LEU A 72 0.98 -4.08 8.10
CA LEU A 72 -0.05 -4.89 8.78
C LEU A 72 0.40 -5.14 10.22
N PRO A 73 -0.47 -5.52 11.17
CA PRO A 73 -0.09 -5.74 12.57
C PRO A 73 1.04 -6.76 12.77
N TRP A 74 1.34 -7.55 11.75
CA TRP A 74 2.34 -8.61 11.73
C TRP A 74 3.38 -8.45 10.61
N LEU A 75 3.33 -7.38 9.83
CA LEU A 75 4.24 -7.11 8.72
C LEU A 75 4.79 -5.68 8.80
N GLU A 76 6.09 -5.59 8.97
CA GLU A 76 6.86 -4.37 8.90
C GLU A 76 7.68 -4.36 7.60
N VAL A 77 7.57 -3.27 6.85
CA VAL A 77 8.30 -3.03 5.61
C VAL A 77 9.17 -1.81 5.81
N SER A 78 10.46 -1.92 5.54
CA SER A 78 11.41 -0.81 5.68
C SER A 78 12.17 -0.58 4.38
N GLY A 79 12.25 0.67 3.94
CA GLY A 79 13.09 1.11 2.83
C GLY A 79 14.23 1.96 3.35
N ARG A 80 15.47 1.68 2.96
CA ARG A 80 16.64 2.45 3.40
C ARG A 80 17.57 2.81 2.26
N TYR A 81 18.23 3.94 2.46
CA TYR A 81 19.21 4.53 1.59
C TYR A 81 20.52 4.73 2.36
N THR A 82 21.52 3.92 2.06
CA THR A 82 22.79 3.85 2.80
C THR A 82 23.89 4.53 1.99
N SER A 83 24.39 5.66 2.48
CA SER A 83 25.59 6.35 1.98
C SER A 83 26.83 5.87 2.71
N ILE A 84 27.91 5.59 1.98
CA ILE A 84 29.18 5.12 2.53
C ILE A 84 30.25 6.22 2.41
N SER A 85 30.70 6.73 3.55
CA SER A 85 31.72 7.78 3.60
C SER A 85 33.10 7.21 3.25
N GLY A 86 33.85 7.93 2.41
CA GLY A 86 35.19 7.52 1.95
C GLY A 86 35.19 6.65 0.69
N VAL A 87 34.03 6.25 0.17
CA VAL A 87 33.91 5.48 -1.08
C VAL A 87 33.26 6.37 -2.13
N PRO A 88 33.93 6.67 -3.26
CA PRO A 88 33.31 7.42 -4.35
C PRO A 88 32.22 6.57 -5.02
N GLY A 89 31.12 7.20 -5.45
CA GLY A 89 30.03 6.49 -6.12
C GLY A 89 30.38 5.98 -7.51
N PHE A 90 31.29 6.67 -8.19
CA PHE A 90 31.86 6.26 -9.47
C PHE A 90 33.38 6.42 -9.45
N THR A 91 34.08 5.51 -10.10
CA THR A 91 35.55 5.53 -10.19
C THR A 91 36.06 6.43 -11.31
N ASP A 92 35.21 6.75 -12.28
CA ASP A 92 35.52 7.65 -13.39
C ASP A 92 35.17 9.09 -12.99
N SER A 93 36.14 10.00 -13.05
CA SER A 93 35.92 11.40 -12.70
C SER A 93 35.15 12.17 -13.78
N GLN A 94 35.22 11.72 -15.04
CA GLN A 94 34.43 12.25 -16.14
C GLN A 94 33.00 11.68 -16.11
N TYR A 95 32.86 10.40 -15.73
CA TYR A 95 31.58 9.72 -15.54
C TYR A 95 31.24 9.60 -14.05
N GLY A 96 30.52 10.59 -13.52
CA GLY A 96 29.93 10.52 -12.18
C GLY A 96 30.75 11.12 -11.03
N GLY A 97 31.74 11.95 -11.35
CA GLY A 97 32.49 12.75 -10.36
C GLY A 97 31.61 13.64 -9.46
N GLY A 98 30.42 14.04 -9.93
CA GLY A 98 29.43 14.82 -9.17
C GLY A 98 28.57 14.00 -8.19
N TYR A 99 28.56 12.66 -8.30
CA TYR A 99 27.72 11.79 -7.46
C TYR A 99 28.11 11.81 -5.97
N GLY A 100 29.37 12.17 -5.69
CA GLY A 100 29.95 12.16 -4.36
C GLY A 100 30.14 10.73 -3.83
N ARG A 101 29.65 10.48 -2.62
CA ARG A 101 29.78 9.18 -1.93
C ARG A 101 28.96 8.08 -2.59
N PHE A 102 29.40 6.83 -2.50
CA PHE A 102 28.64 5.65 -2.90
C PHE A 102 27.37 5.54 -2.06
N LYS A 103 26.26 5.18 -2.71
CA LYS A 103 24.94 5.08 -2.07
C LYS A 103 24.19 3.87 -2.61
N ASP A 104 23.51 3.16 -1.71
CA ASP A 104 22.76 1.96 -2.04
C ASP A 104 21.34 2.01 -1.47
N LYS A 105 20.40 1.34 -2.14
CA LYS A 105 18.98 1.26 -1.77
C LYS A 105 18.65 -0.18 -1.39
N ALA A 106 18.00 -0.36 -0.25
CA ALA A 106 17.53 -1.67 0.21
C ALA A 106 16.08 -1.61 0.67
N ILE A 107 15.38 -2.73 0.47
CA ILE A 107 14.07 -3.00 1.08
C ILE A 107 14.25 -4.19 2.02
N ASP A 108 13.79 -4.02 3.25
CA ASP A 108 13.83 -4.99 4.32
C ASP A 108 12.37 -5.36 4.70
N LEU A 109 12.15 -6.63 5.06
CA LEU A 109 10.87 -7.15 5.53
C LEU A 109 11.05 -7.76 6.92
N LYS A 110 10.05 -7.62 7.79
CA LYS A 110 9.97 -8.36 9.05
C LYS A 110 8.55 -8.85 9.28
N PHE A 111 8.43 -10.14 9.57
CA PHE A 111 7.19 -10.82 9.90
C PHE A 111 7.17 -11.16 11.38
N ARG A 112 6.10 -10.78 12.09
CA ARG A 112 5.78 -11.33 13.40
C ARG A 112 5.06 -12.67 13.19
N LEU A 113 5.73 -13.75 13.56
CA LEU A 113 5.23 -15.13 13.40
C LEU A 113 4.39 -15.57 14.60
N LEU A 114 4.77 -15.14 15.80
CA LEU A 114 4.07 -15.46 17.04
C LEU A 114 4.03 -14.21 17.91
N GLU A 115 2.86 -13.83 18.43
CA GLU A 115 2.74 -12.78 19.45
C GLU A 115 3.18 -13.30 20.83
N GLU A 116 3.79 -12.43 21.63
CA GLU A 116 4.13 -12.78 23.00
C GLU A 116 2.89 -13.21 23.80
N SER A 117 3.05 -14.26 24.59
CA SER A 117 2.09 -14.68 25.61
C SER A 117 2.76 -14.70 26.98
N SER A 118 1.99 -15.04 28.02
CA SER A 118 2.54 -15.22 29.37
C SER A 118 3.72 -16.21 29.39
N PHE A 119 3.69 -17.24 28.53
CA PHE A 119 4.70 -18.31 28.51
C PHE A 119 5.65 -18.22 27.32
N LEU A 120 5.15 -17.93 26.12
CA LEU A 120 5.96 -17.93 24.89
C LEU A 120 6.46 -16.52 24.55
N PRO A 121 7.72 -16.38 24.08
CA PRO A 121 8.19 -15.11 23.54
C PRO A 121 7.49 -14.79 22.21
N GLU A 122 7.49 -13.52 21.84
CA GLU A 122 7.20 -13.09 20.47
C GLU A 122 8.29 -13.63 19.54
N ILE A 123 7.92 -14.16 18.37
CA ILE A 123 8.86 -14.71 17.39
C ILE A 123 8.76 -13.89 16.10
N GLY A 124 9.90 -13.40 15.62
CA GLY A 124 10.02 -12.60 14.41
C GLY A 124 11.00 -13.22 13.42
N LEU A 125 10.66 -13.14 12.13
CA LEU A 125 11.52 -13.49 11.01
C LEU A 125 11.75 -12.24 10.16
N GLY A 126 13.01 -11.87 9.98
CA GLY A 126 13.36 -10.73 9.13
C GLY A 126 14.27 -11.10 7.98
N MET A 127 14.17 -10.31 6.91
CA MET A 127 14.96 -10.39 5.70
C MET A 127 15.41 -8.99 5.33
N THR A 128 16.71 -8.78 5.18
CA THR A 128 17.26 -7.49 4.76
C THR A 128 17.73 -7.54 3.32
N ASP A 129 17.54 -6.44 2.60
CA ASP A 129 17.97 -6.22 1.23
C ASP A 129 17.49 -7.33 0.27
N ILE A 130 16.16 -7.48 0.25
CA ILE A 130 15.46 -8.48 -0.57
C ILE A 130 15.41 -8.08 -2.05
N GLN A 131 15.68 -6.81 -2.35
CA GLN A 131 15.55 -6.22 -3.68
C GLN A 131 16.62 -5.14 -3.90
N GLY A 132 17.17 -5.08 -5.12
CA GLY A 132 18.21 -4.10 -5.48
C GLY A 132 19.54 -4.79 -5.77
N THR A 133 20.63 -4.16 -5.34
CA THR A 133 22.01 -4.66 -5.46
C THR A 133 22.29 -5.84 -4.52
N ARG A 134 21.53 -5.94 -3.43
CA ARG A 134 21.66 -6.99 -2.40
C ARG A 134 23.00 -6.95 -1.64
N LEU A 135 23.62 -5.77 -1.57
CA LEU A 135 24.88 -5.52 -0.88
C LEU A 135 24.79 -5.76 0.64
N TRP A 136 23.61 -5.60 1.23
CA TRP A 136 23.35 -5.72 2.66
C TRP A 136 22.45 -6.90 3.01
N LYS A 137 22.49 -7.95 2.17
CA LYS A 137 21.62 -9.12 2.31
C LYS A 137 21.80 -9.81 3.66
N GLY A 138 20.67 -10.11 4.29
CA GLY A 138 20.63 -10.82 5.56
C GLY A 138 19.28 -11.46 5.81
N SER A 139 19.26 -12.39 6.76
CA SER A 139 18.04 -12.97 7.29
C SER A 139 18.26 -13.37 8.74
N TYR A 140 17.25 -13.21 9.59
CA TYR A 140 17.35 -13.53 11.01
C TYR A 140 16.05 -14.10 11.55
N LEU A 141 16.18 -14.95 12.57
CA LEU A 141 15.09 -15.39 13.43
C LEU A 141 15.39 -14.87 14.84
N VAL A 142 14.39 -14.28 15.49
CA VAL A 142 14.54 -13.65 16.80
C VAL A 142 13.33 -13.95 17.68
N ALA A 143 13.59 -14.14 18.96
CA ALA A 143 12.59 -14.27 20.00
C ALA A 143 12.72 -13.11 20.98
N SER A 144 11.62 -12.43 21.31
CA SER A 144 11.59 -11.30 22.25
C SER A 144 10.56 -11.51 23.35
N LYS A 145 10.91 -11.12 24.58
CA LYS A 145 10.03 -11.23 25.75
C LYS A 145 10.17 -10.01 26.66
N ASN A 146 9.05 -9.51 27.15
CA ASN A 146 9.02 -8.55 28.25
C ASN A 146 9.10 -9.34 29.56
N VAL A 147 10.33 -9.51 30.06
CA VAL A 147 10.60 -10.34 31.24
C VAL A 147 10.07 -9.69 32.51
N LEU A 148 10.14 -8.36 32.57
CA LEU A 148 9.59 -7.51 33.62
C LEU A 148 8.91 -6.29 32.98
N PRO A 149 8.02 -5.57 33.69
CA PRO A 149 7.47 -4.32 33.19
C PRO A 149 8.57 -3.35 32.75
N GLY A 150 8.52 -2.93 31.49
CA GLY A 150 9.53 -2.06 30.89
C GLY A 150 10.86 -2.73 30.48
N LEU A 151 11.07 -4.03 30.74
CA LEU A 151 12.28 -4.77 30.38
C LEU A 151 12.04 -5.75 29.22
N GLU A 152 12.35 -5.31 28.00
CA GLU A 152 12.31 -6.12 26.78
C GLU A 152 13.66 -6.82 26.57
N THR A 153 13.67 -8.14 26.43
CA THR A 153 14.86 -8.96 26.14
C THR A 153 14.67 -9.75 24.86
N SER A 154 15.70 -9.84 24.01
CA SER A 154 15.67 -10.64 22.79
C SER A 154 16.90 -11.51 22.64
N VAL A 155 16.70 -12.68 22.02
CA VAL A 155 17.77 -13.58 21.56
C VAL A 155 17.44 -14.00 20.13
N GLY A 156 18.42 -13.96 19.25
CA GLY A 156 18.23 -14.33 17.86
C GLY A 156 19.46 -14.92 17.20
N VAL A 157 19.27 -15.43 15.99
CA VAL A 157 20.32 -15.94 15.12
C VAL A 157 20.16 -15.36 13.72
N GLY A 158 21.26 -14.85 13.16
CA GLY A 158 21.30 -14.24 11.84
C GLY A 158 22.21 -15.00 10.87
N SER A 159 21.94 -14.79 9.58
CA SER A 159 22.83 -15.15 8.49
C SER A 159 22.92 -14.03 7.45
N GLY A 160 24.06 -13.92 6.76
CA GLY A 160 24.40 -12.78 5.90
C GLY A 160 25.10 -11.71 6.72
N ARG A 161 24.63 -10.45 6.65
CA ARG A 161 25.23 -9.33 7.40
C ARG A 161 25.24 -9.57 8.92
N ILE A 162 24.08 -9.90 9.51
CA ILE A 162 24.01 -10.43 10.88
C ILE A 162 24.47 -11.88 10.81
N GLN A 163 25.54 -12.25 11.52
CA GLN A 163 26.12 -13.59 11.39
C GLN A 163 26.33 -14.24 12.75
N GLY A 164 25.52 -15.25 13.05
CA GLY A 164 25.55 -15.99 14.31
C GLY A 164 24.52 -15.49 15.31
N ALA A 165 24.74 -15.83 16.59
CA ALA A 165 23.84 -15.44 17.67
C ALA A 165 23.99 -13.94 18.01
N PHE A 166 22.87 -13.31 18.30
CA PHE A 166 22.77 -11.94 18.79
C PHE A 166 21.72 -11.85 19.89
N GLY A 167 21.70 -10.73 20.60
CA GLY A 167 20.67 -10.46 21.60
C GLY A 167 20.67 -9.01 22.02
N GLY A 168 19.64 -8.60 22.73
CA GLY A 168 19.53 -7.24 23.24
C GLY A 168 18.56 -7.12 24.40
N ILE A 169 18.71 -6.04 25.15
CA ILE A 169 17.90 -5.68 26.30
C ILE A 169 17.57 -4.20 26.19
N ARG A 170 16.30 -3.85 26.36
CA ARG A 170 15.82 -2.47 26.51
C ARG A 170 15.10 -2.36 27.85
N TYR A 171 15.48 -1.38 28.65
CA TYR A 171 14.84 -1.06 29.91
C TYR A 171 14.27 0.36 29.88
N THR A 172 12.96 0.49 30.05
CA THR A 172 12.23 1.75 30.15
C THR A 172 11.69 1.89 31.57
N PRO A 173 12.30 2.73 32.43
CA PRO A 173 11.83 2.90 33.80
C PRO A 173 10.44 3.54 33.82
N ALA A 174 9.53 3.01 34.65
CA ALA A 174 8.18 3.58 34.78
C ALA A 174 8.16 5.06 35.21
N VAL A 175 9.18 5.50 35.96
CA VAL A 175 9.35 6.89 36.43
C VAL A 175 9.81 7.83 35.32
N LEU A 176 10.45 7.28 34.27
CA LEU A 176 10.98 8.02 33.12
C LEU A 176 10.52 7.34 31.81
N PRO A 177 9.21 7.38 31.51
CA PRO A 177 8.61 6.58 30.42
C PRO A 177 9.09 6.97 29.02
N ASN A 178 9.74 8.14 28.89
CA ASN A 178 10.30 8.65 27.66
C ASN A 178 11.78 8.28 27.47
N TRP A 179 12.43 7.69 28.48
CA TRP A 179 13.83 7.31 28.44
C TRP A 179 13.98 5.79 28.47
N SER A 180 14.83 5.26 27.59
CA SER A 180 15.17 3.83 27.61
C SER A 180 16.67 3.62 27.57
N LEU A 181 17.15 2.69 28.39
CA LEU A 181 18.51 2.18 28.35
C LEU A 181 18.54 0.92 27.50
N VAL A 182 19.51 0.84 26.59
CA VAL A 182 19.64 -0.26 25.65
C VAL A 182 21.02 -0.89 25.75
N ALA A 183 21.08 -2.21 25.71
CA ALA A 183 22.31 -2.95 25.52
C ALA A 183 22.06 -4.05 24.47
N GLU A 184 23.02 -4.29 23.58
CA GLU A 184 22.94 -5.38 22.61
C GLU A 184 24.29 -6.08 22.45
N TYR A 185 24.26 -7.33 21.98
CA TYR A 185 25.39 -7.98 21.36
C TYR A 185 25.22 -7.89 19.84
N ASP A 186 25.99 -7.01 19.22
CA ASP A 186 26.00 -6.79 17.78
C ASP A 186 26.76 -7.92 17.06
N ALA A 187 26.04 -8.67 16.24
CA ALA A 187 26.57 -9.79 15.47
C ALA A 187 26.84 -9.45 13.98
N ASN A 188 26.82 -8.17 13.59
CA ASN A 188 27.14 -7.76 12.23
C ASN A 188 28.58 -8.15 11.85
N ASN A 189 28.75 -8.75 10.67
CA ASN A 189 30.05 -9.07 10.11
C ASN A 189 30.60 -7.91 9.28
N TYR A 190 31.06 -6.85 9.96
CA TYR A 190 31.54 -5.64 9.32
C TYR A 190 32.73 -5.82 8.37
N ARG A 191 33.52 -6.89 8.50
CA ARG A 191 34.61 -7.19 7.57
C ARG A 191 34.12 -7.62 6.19
N GLN A 192 32.91 -8.17 6.12
CA GLN A 192 32.23 -8.53 4.87
C GLN A 192 31.28 -7.45 4.37
N ASP A 193 31.15 -6.32 5.08
CA ASP A 193 30.36 -5.21 4.58
C ASP A 193 30.95 -4.69 3.24
N PRO A 194 30.12 -4.17 2.33
CA PRO A 194 30.56 -3.55 1.09
C PRO A 194 31.64 -2.48 1.34
N PHE A 195 32.73 -2.56 0.60
CA PHE A 195 33.87 -1.62 0.70
C PHE A 195 34.50 -1.54 2.10
N SER A 196 34.39 -2.59 2.91
CA SER A 196 34.97 -2.63 4.25
C SER A 196 36.47 -2.35 4.26
N SER A 197 37.22 -2.89 3.28
CA SER A 197 38.67 -2.70 3.14
C SER A 197 39.09 -1.27 2.82
N GLN A 198 38.18 -0.46 2.27
CA GLN A 198 38.41 0.95 1.91
C GLN A 198 37.92 1.92 2.98
N THR A 199 37.29 1.43 4.06
CA THR A 199 36.62 2.27 5.07
C THR A 199 36.97 1.86 6.49
N SER A 200 36.51 2.63 7.47
CA SER A 200 36.64 2.27 8.89
C SER A 200 35.77 1.08 9.31
N ALA A 201 34.96 0.50 8.40
CA ALA A 201 34.13 -0.65 8.71
C ALA A 201 34.98 -1.90 9.01
N ALA A 202 36.11 -2.13 8.33
CA ALA A 202 36.99 -3.27 8.60
C ALA A 202 37.59 -3.30 10.02
N GLN A 203 37.64 -2.15 10.70
CA GLN A 203 38.14 -2.04 12.08
C GLN A 203 37.09 -2.42 13.13
N ARG A 204 35.84 -2.61 12.71
CA ARG A 204 34.74 -3.00 13.59
C ARG A 204 34.74 -4.50 13.81
N ASN A 205 34.34 -4.89 15.02
CA ASN A 205 34.17 -6.29 15.39
C ASN A 205 32.79 -6.46 16.04
N LYS A 206 32.27 -7.68 15.99
CA LYS A 206 31.10 -8.09 16.77
C LYS A 206 31.35 -7.84 18.25
N GLY A 207 30.32 -7.49 19.01
CA GLY A 207 30.48 -7.27 20.44
C GLY A 207 29.38 -6.45 21.09
N PRO A 208 29.54 -6.12 22.38
CA PRO A 208 28.55 -5.39 23.13
C PRO A 208 28.48 -3.92 22.67
N ALA A 209 27.25 -3.40 22.65
CA ALA A 209 26.93 -2.00 22.46
C ALA A 209 25.96 -1.55 23.55
N ILE A 210 26.07 -0.28 23.95
CA ILE A 210 25.14 0.34 24.89
C ILE A 210 24.57 1.62 24.28
N GLY A 211 23.34 1.98 24.63
CA GLY A 211 22.67 3.14 24.10
C GLY A 211 21.64 3.72 25.04
N LEU A 212 21.28 4.97 24.75
CA LEU A 212 20.26 5.75 25.41
C LEU A 212 19.26 6.21 24.35
N GLU A 213 17.99 5.98 24.60
CA GLU A 213 16.87 6.37 23.75
C GLU A 213 16.02 7.42 24.48
N TYR A 214 15.53 8.41 23.74
CA TYR A 214 14.59 9.41 24.22
C TYR A 214 13.45 9.61 23.22
N GLN A 215 12.21 9.48 23.69
CA GLN A 215 11.00 9.73 22.90
C GLN A 215 10.29 10.99 23.37
N TRP A 216 10.12 11.95 22.46
CA TRP A 216 9.31 13.15 22.67
C TRP A 216 8.15 13.18 21.69
N GLY A 217 7.01 12.63 22.11
CA GLY A 217 5.81 12.53 21.27
C GLY A 217 6.11 11.72 20.01
N TRP A 218 6.20 12.41 18.88
CA TRP A 218 6.45 11.88 17.55
C TRP A 218 7.93 11.89 17.16
N LEU A 219 8.82 12.54 17.92
CA LEU A 219 10.26 12.57 17.69
C LEU A 219 10.98 11.56 18.60
N GLY A 220 11.82 10.70 18.01
CA GLY A 220 12.70 9.79 18.74
C GLY A 220 14.17 10.10 18.48
N LEU A 221 14.99 10.07 19.53
CA LEU A 221 16.45 10.20 19.46
C LEU A 221 17.12 9.00 20.13
N GLN A 222 18.19 8.50 19.54
CA GLN A 222 19.02 7.43 20.09
C GLN A 222 20.48 7.80 19.94
N VAL A 223 21.26 7.61 20.99
CA VAL A 223 22.72 7.69 20.96
C VAL A 223 23.28 6.40 21.53
N ALA A 224 24.24 5.79 20.85
CA ALA A 224 24.84 4.54 21.27
C ALA A 224 26.35 4.50 21.06
N ARG A 225 27.01 3.69 21.89
CA ARG A 225 28.45 3.50 21.92
C ARG A 225 28.80 2.03 21.83
N GLN A 226 29.62 1.71 20.85
CA GLN A 226 30.32 0.45 20.68
C GLN A 226 31.79 0.64 21.05
N LYS A 227 32.55 -0.46 21.15
CA LYS A 227 33.99 -0.40 21.46
C LYS A 227 34.78 0.50 20.48
N THR A 228 34.39 0.53 19.21
CA THR A 228 35.17 1.19 18.14
C THR A 228 34.49 2.40 17.52
N HIS A 229 33.20 2.64 17.79
CA HIS A 229 32.43 3.69 17.13
C HIS A 229 31.25 4.17 17.99
N THR A 230 30.67 5.29 17.59
CA THR A 230 29.45 5.86 18.17
C THR A 230 28.43 5.97 17.05
N SER A 231 27.18 5.67 17.38
CA SER A 231 26.06 5.77 16.47
C SER A 231 24.99 6.70 17.02
N VAL A 232 24.30 7.38 16.12
CA VAL A 232 23.14 8.22 16.46
C VAL A 232 21.98 7.89 15.53
N ASN A 233 20.75 7.94 16.04
CA ASN A 233 19.53 7.80 15.25
C ASN A 233 18.58 8.93 15.63
N ALA A 234 17.98 9.57 14.65
CA ALA A 234 16.87 10.49 14.85
C ALA A 234 15.70 10.05 13.99
N ARG A 235 14.47 10.08 14.51
CA ARG A 235 13.30 9.61 13.79
C ARG A 235 12.02 10.36 14.11
N LEU A 236 11.07 10.29 13.18
CA LEU A 236 9.70 10.80 13.29
C LEU A 236 8.71 9.65 13.10
N ASP A 237 7.76 9.49 14.03
CA ASP A 237 6.72 8.47 14.01
C ASP A 237 5.35 9.11 13.74
N ILE A 238 4.67 8.66 12.67
CA ILE A 238 3.37 9.16 12.19
C ILE A 238 2.34 8.01 12.26
N PRO A 239 1.26 8.15 13.06
CA PRO A 239 0.27 7.09 13.24
C PRO A 239 -0.82 7.12 12.16
N LEU A 240 -0.63 6.46 11.02
CA LEU A 240 -1.54 6.47 9.87
C LEU A 240 -2.99 6.04 10.18
N ASN A 241 -3.20 5.32 11.28
CA ASN A 241 -4.53 4.92 11.75
C ASN A 241 -5.26 5.97 12.61
N LEU A 242 -4.72 7.17 12.77
CA LEU A 242 -5.46 8.34 13.23
C LEU A 242 -6.07 9.08 12.03
N LYS A 243 -7.38 9.37 12.08
CA LYS A 243 -8.10 10.02 10.97
C LYS A 243 -7.61 11.45 10.73
N GLU A 244 -7.45 12.20 11.82
CA GLU A 244 -7.04 13.60 11.82
C GLU A 244 -5.83 13.76 12.73
N PHE A 245 -4.73 14.24 12.18
CA PHE A 245 -3.53 14.62 12.94
C PHE A 245 -3.62 16.07 13.42
N VAL A 246 -4.26 16.91 12.61
CA VAL A 246 -4.40 18.35 12.81
C VAL A 246 -5.89 18.69 13.02
N PRO A 247 -6.27 19.34 14.13
CA PRO A 247 -7.66 19.71 14.40
C PRO A 247 -8.27 20.66 13.36
N LYS A 248 -9.55 20.42 13.02
CA LYS A 248 -10.33 21.18 12.03
C LYS A 248 -10.89 22.51 12.54
N ILE A 249 -10.00 23.44 12.92
CA ILE A 249 -10.37 24.73 13.52
C ILE A 249 -10.76 25.83 12.51
N GLN A 250 -10.49 25.65 11.23
CA GLN A 250 -10.74 26.65 10.17
C GLN A 250 -11.88 26.21 9.22
N GLU A 251 -12.84 25.44 9.71
CA GLU A 251 -14.03 25.04 8.94
C GLU A 251 -15.02 26.22 8.79
N PRO A 252 -15.49 26.52 7.57
CA PRO A 252 -16.58 27.46 7.35
C PRO A 252 -17.82 27.05 8.14
N ALA A 253 -18.49 28.05 8.72
CA ALA A 253 -19.76 27.87 9.40
C ALA A 253 -20.80 27.25 8.45
N TYR A 254 -21.62 26.33 8.95
CA TYR A 254 -22.81 25.87 8.24
C TYR A 254 -23.84 27.00 8.17
N PHE A 255 -24.73 26.96 7.17
CA PHE A 255 -25.80 27.94 7.06
C PHE A 255 -26.73 27.91 8.29
N THR A 256 -26.87 29.05 8.97
CA THR A 256 -27.71 29.23 10.17
C THR A 256 -28.98 30.06 9.92
N GLY A 257 -29.09 30.68 8.74
CA GLY A 257 -30.20 31.57 8.39
C GLY A 257 -30.15 32.97 9.04
N ALA A 258 -29.12 33.31 9.82
CA ALA A 258 -28.96 34.63 10.42
C ALA A 258 -28.06 35.55 9.54
N PRO A 259 -28.27 36.89 9.53
CA PRO A 259 -29.24 37.65 10.33
C PRO A 259 -30.69 37.68 9.78
N ASP A 260 -30.90 37.45 8.49
CA ASP A 260 -32.24 37.49 7.87
C ASP A 260 -32.65 36.10 7.35
N LEU A 261 -33.56 35.44 8.08
CA LEU A 261 -34.15 34.16 7.67
C LEU A 261 -34.97 34.37 6.39
N PRO A 262 -34.69 33.65 5.28
CA PRO A 262 -35.49 33.78 4.07
C PRO A 262 -36.93 33.32 4.33
N SER A 263 -37.91 34.08 3.86
CA SER A 263 -39.32 33.68 3.93
C SER A 263 -39.55 32.48 3.01
N ARG A 264 -39.99 31.34 3.57
CA ARG A 264 -40.32 30.14 2.78
C ARG A 264 -41.49 30.42 1.83
N PRO A 265 -41.33 30.21 0.51
CA PRO A 265 -42.38 30.45 -0.46
C PRO A 265 -43.43 29.32 -0.45
N THR A 266 -44.60 29.57 -1.02
CA THR A 266 -45.52 28.49 -1.43
C THR A 266 -44.99 27.80 -2.69
N LEU A 267 -45.47 26.59 -2.97
CA LEU A 267 -45.12 25.84 -4.18
C LEU A 267 -45.46 26.63 -5.45
N ALA A 268 -46.60 27.31 -5.46
CA ALA A 268 -47.00 28.19 -6.56
C ALA A 268 -46.01 29.34 -6.75
N GLN A 269 -45.60 29.99 -5.66
CA GLN A 269 -44.59 31.06 -5.71
C GLN A 269 -43.25 30.55 -6.25
N TRP A 270 -42.78 29.39 -5.78
CA TRP A 270 -41.55 28.76 -6.27
C TRP A 270 -41.60 28.43 -7.76
N GLN A 271 -42.74 27.93 -8.25
CA GLN A 271 -42.92 27.61 -9.68
C GLN A 271 -43.01 28.86 -10.55
N SER A 272 -43.54 29.96 -10.01
CA SER A 272 -43.72 31.23 -10.74
C SER A 272 -42.48 32.13 -10.76
N ASP A 273 -41.56 31.95 -9.81
CA ASP A 273 -40.43 32.84 -9.56
C ASP A 273 -39.10 32.08 -9.59
N SER A 274 -38.33 32.24 -10.66
CA SER A 274 -37.02 31.58 -10.82
C SER A 274 -35.98 32.03 -9.77
N ASP A 275 -36.15 33.21 -9.17
CA ASP A 275 -35.19 33.77 -8.23
C ASP A 275 -35.15 32.95 -6.92
N ARG A 276 -36.19 32.19 -6.61
CA ARG A 276 -36.26 31.34 -5.40
C ARG A 276 -35.30 30.16 -5.43
N ALA A 277 -35.24 29.45 -6.56
CA ALA A 277 -34.26 28.39 -6.76
C ALA A 277 -32.83 28.94 -6.81
N GLN A 278 -32.65 30.13 -7.36
CA GLN A 278 -31.36 30.82 -7.41
C GLN A 278 -30.86 31.19 -6.00
N GLN A 279 -31.71 31.69 -5.11
CA GLN A 279 -31.33 32.01 -3.73
C GLN A 279 -30.77 30.79 -2.98
N LEU A 280 -31.42 29.63 -3.12
CA LEU A 280 -30.91 28.37 -2.55
C LEU A 280 -29.57 27.97 -3.21
N ALA A 281 -29.47 28.05 -4.54
CA ALA A 281 -28.23 27.74 -5.25
C ALA A 281 -27.07 28.65 -4.83
N THR A 282 -27.30 29.95 -4.63
CA THR A 282 -26.32 30.91 -4.10
C THR A 282 -25.90 30.57 -2.67
N ALA A 283 -26.85 30.24 -1.78
CA ALA A 283 -26.53 29.84 -0.42
C ALA A 283 -25.71 28.54 -0.35
N LEU A 284 -25.94 27.61 -1.27
CA LEU A 284 -25.13 26.41 -1.44
C LEU A 284 -23.76 26.75 -2.06
N GLY A 285 -23.69 27.64 -3.06
CA GLY A 285 -22.44 28.08 -3.68
C GLY A 285 -21.45 28.66 -2.66
N LYS A 286 -21.94 29.48 -1.72
CA LYS A 286 -21.16 30.03 -0.59
C LYS A 286 -20.63 29.00 0.39
N GLN A 287 -21.05 27.75 0.27
CA GLN A 287 -20.59 26.59 1.06
C GLN A 287 -19.79 25.59 0.20
N ASP A 288 -19.19 26.07 -0.89
CA ASP A 288 -18.34 25.31 -1.83
C ASP A 288 -19.04 24.18 -2.59
N PHE A 289 -20.38 24.22 -2.68
CA PHE A 289 -21.12 23.31 -3.56
C PHE A 289 -20.93 23.72 -5.02
N LYS A 290 -20.82 22.71 -5.87
CA LYS A 290 -20.49 22.84 -7.30
C LYS A 290 -21.52 22.13 -8.17
N ASN A 291 -21.67 22.58 -9.40
CA ASN A 291 -22.59 22.04 -10.40
C ASN A 291 -24.04 21.93 -9.91
N ILE A 292 -24.51 22.97 -9.21
CA ILE A 292 -25.78 22.97 -8.49
C ILE A 292 -26.97 23.04 -9.46
N ARG A 293 -27.81 22.01 -9.47
CA ARG A 293 -29.10 21.98 -10.18
C ARG A 293 -30.22 21.76 -9.19
N ILE A 294 -31.27 22.56 -9.29
CA ILE A 294 -32.40 22.51 -8.35
C ILE A 294 -33.70 22.55 -9.15
N ALA A 295 -34.61 21.64 -8.85
CA ALA A 295 -35.96 21.69 -9.40
C ALA A 295 -36.99 21.11 -8.43
N MET A 296 -38.23 21.54 -8.58
CA MET A 296 -39.39 20.86 -7.98
C MET A 296 -39.91 19.80 -8.96
N GLN A 297 -39.98 18.56 -8.51
CA GLN A 297 -40.67 17.47 -9.20
C GLN A 297 -41.89 17.09 -8.36
N ARG A 298 -43.09 17.55 -8.78
CA ARG A 298 -44.32 17.49 -7.97
C ARG A 298 -44.13 18.24 -6.65
N ASP A 299 -44.12 17.54 -5.53
CA ASP A 299 -43.92 18.01 -4.15
C ASP A 299 -42.55 17.63 -3.57
N SER A 300 -41.65 17.07 -4.41
CA SER A 300 -40.26 16.76 -4.04
C SER A 300 -39.30 17.83 -4.55
N LEU A 301 -38.48 18.38 -3.66
CA LEU A 301 -37.35 19.25 -4.01
C LEU A 301 -36.15 18.37 -4.38
N VAL A 302 -35.77 18.37 -5.65
CA VAL A 302 -34.62 17.60 -6.15
C VAL A 302 -33.44 18.52 -6.35
N MET A 303 -32.30 18.16 -5.77
CA MET A 303 -31.02 18.84 -5.92
C MET A 303 -29.99 17.87 -6.49
N GLU A 304 -29.21 18.33 -7.47
CA GLU A 304 -28.04 17.63 -7.98
C GLU A 304 -26.83 18.54 -7.78
N LEU A 305 -25.82 18.06 -7.06
CA LEU A 305 -24.68 18.88 -6.64
C LEU A 305 -23.45 18.02 -6.32
N GLY A 306 -22.27 18.63 -6.40
CA GLY A 306 -21.02 18.11 -5.85
C GLY A 306 -20.46 19.07 -4.80
N ASN A 307 -19.35 18.73 -4.16
CA ASN A 307 -18.66 19.65 -3.25
C ASN A 307 -17.15 19.67 -3.53
N GLY A 308 -16.58 20.86 -3.68
CA GLY A 308 -15.16 21.04 -4.01
C GLY A 308 -14.21 20.82 -2.84
N ARG A 309 -14.70 20.86 -1.60
CA ARG A 309 -13.88 20.96 -0.39
C ARG A 309 -14.11 19.81 0.61
N ILE A 310 -15.37 19.50 0.92
CA ILE A 310 -15.73 18.48 1.91
C ILE A 310 -15.48 17.10 1.32
N SER A 311 -14.58 16.34 1.95
CA SER A 311 -14.18 15.01 1.49
C SER A 311 -15.22 13.94 1.79
N ASN A 312 -15.95 14.05 2.91
CA ASN A 312 -16.98 13.09 3.30
C ASN A 312 -18.33 13.39 2.65
N VAL A 313 -18.85 12.45 1.85
CA VAL A 313 -20.11 12.61 1.10
C VAL A 313 -21.30 12.93 2.03
N GLY A 314 -21.45 12.16 3.11
CA GLY A 314 -22.57 12.33 4.04
C GLY A 314 -22.58 13.68 4.75
N ARG A 315 -21.40 14.18 5.18
CA ARG A 315 -21.20 15.52 5.72
C ARG A 315 -21.61 16.62 4.72
N ALA A 316 -21.22 16.46 3.45
CA ALA A 316 -21.61 17.39 2.40
C ALA A 316 -23.13 17.38 2.17
N VAL A 317 -23.76 16.21 2.05
CA VAL A 317 -25.22 16.11 1.88
C VAL A 317 -25.97 16.71 3.08
N GLY A 318 -25.51 16.47 4.30
CA GLY A 318 -26.09 17.04 5.51
C GLY A 318 -26.12 18.57 5.52
N ARG A 319 -25.02 19.23 5.10
CA ARG A 319 -24.98 20.69 4.92
C ARG A 319 -25.93 21.17 3.81
N ALA A 320 -26.00 20.44 2.70
CA ALA A 320 -26.87 20.80 1.60
C ALA A 320 -28.34 20.79 2.03
N VAL A 321 -28.80 19.73 2.69
CA VAL A 321 -30.20 19.63 3.13
C VAL A 321 -30.54 20.55 4.29
N ARG A 322 -29.58 20.82 5.19
CA ARG A 322 -29.76 21.86 6.23
C ARG A 322 -30.07 23.21 5.59
N THR A 323 -29.32 23.56 4.55
CA THR A 323 -29.57 24.79 3.79
C THR A 323 -30.92 24.73 3.08
N ALA A 324 -31.21 23.63 2.38
CA ALA A 324 -32.46 23.46 1.63
C ALA A 324 -33.72 23.61 2.50
N LEU A 325 -33.71 23.15 3.75
CA LEU A 325 -34.85 23.30 4.67
C LEU A 325 -35.29 24.75 4.89
N TYR A 326 -34.36 25.72 4.81
CA TYR A 326 -34.69 27.15 4.96
C TYR A 326 -35.31 27.75 3.70
N PHE A 327 -35.05 27.18 2.52
CA PHE A 327 -35.52 27.71 1.24
C PHE A 327 -36.68 26.91 0.64
N ALA A 328 -36.84 25.64 1.02
CA ALA A 328 -37.81 24.73 0.44
C ALA A 328 -39.24 25.27 0.58
N PRO A 329 -40.09 25.14 -0.46
CA PRO A 329 -41.50 25.51 -0.39
C PRO A 329 -42.23 24.89 0.80
N LEU A 330 -43.26 25.57 1.31
CA LEU A 330 -44.04 25.11 2.46
C LEU A 330 -44.66 23.72 2.25
N GLU A 331 -45.06 23.42 1.02
CA GLU A 331 -45.71 22.17 0.61
C GLU A 331 -44.71 21.06 0.23
N THR A 332 -43.40 21.27 0.40
CA THR A 332 -42.39 20.25 0.10
C THR A 332 -42.57 19.06 1.03
N ARG A 333 -42.76 17.86 0.47
CA ARG A 333 -42.89 16.62 1.24
C ARG A 333 -41.59 15.81 1.29
N GLU A 334 -40.73 15.98 0.29
CA GLU A 334 -39.51 15.22 0.17
C GLU A 334 -38.36 16.09 -0.34
N ILE A 335 -37.15 15.87 0.16
CA ILE A 335 -35.92 16.42 -0.41
C ILE A 335 -35.10 15.26 -0.96
N LYS A 336 -34.74 15.31 -2.24
CA LYS A 336 -33.83 14.36 -2.88
C LYS A 336 -32.50 15.05 -3.24
N VAL A 337 -31.38 14.43 -2.90
CA VAL A 337 -30.03 14.93 -3.21
C VAL A 337 -29.27 13.89 -4.02
N VAL A 338 -29.00 14.19 -5.29
CA VAL A 338 -28.09 13.43 -6.13
C VAL A 338 -26.69 14.02 -5.96
N TYR A 339 -25.84 13.35 -5.19
CA TYR A 339 -24.45 13.75 -5.02
C TYR A 339 -23.62 13.29 -6.23
N THR A 340 -22.81 14.19 -6.77
CA THR A 340 -22.04 13.95 -8.00
C THR A 340 -20.55 14.29 -7.87
N GLU A 341 -19.73 13.57 -8.64
CA GLU A 341 -18.31 13.81 -8.85
C GLU A 341 -18.07 14.09 -10.32
N GLN A 342 -17.70 15.32 -10.69
CA GLN A 342 -17.61 15.73 -12.10
C GLN A 342 -18.89 15.35 -12.90
N GLU A 343 -20.04 15.61 -12.27
CA GLU A 343 -21.38 15.26 -12.76
C GLU A 343 -21.68 13.76 -12.90
N GLN A 344 -20.79 12.89 -12.44
CA GLN A 344 -21.05 11.46 -12.32
C GLN A 344 -21.80 11.19 -11.02
N PRO A 345 -23.00 10.59 -11.06
CA PRO A 345 -23.79 10.35 -9.87
C PRO A 345 -23.13 9.27 -9.00
N VAL A 346 -22.86 9.61 -7.74
CA VAL A 346 -22.32 8.70 -6.73
C VAL A 346 -23.45 8.03 -5.96
N ALA A 347 -24.40 8.83 -5.46
CA ALA A 347 -25.53 8.38 -4.66
C ALA A 347 -26.69 9.37 -4.71
N THR A 348 -27.89 8.86 -4.44
CA THR A 348 -29.14 9.60 -4.27
C THR A 348 -29.66 9.42 -2.85
N TYR A 349 -29.72 10.51 -2.09
CA TYR A 349 -30.31 10.56 -0.75
C TYR A 349 -31.75 11.08 -0.85
N SER A 350 -32.71 10.39 -0.25
CA SER A 350 -34.12 10.78 -0.25
C SER A 350 -34.63 10.93 1.18
N PHE A 351 -35.10 12.12 1.53
CA PHE A 351 -35.61 12.47 2.86
C PHE A 351 -37.12 12.75 2.76
N TYR A 352 -37.95 11.83 3.23
CA TYR A 352 -39.41 11.90 3.09
C TYR A 352 -40.14 12.33 4.39
N ASP A 353 -39.41 12.56 5.48
CA ASP A 353 -39.91 13.20 6.70
C ASP A 353 -39.01 14.40 7.07
N LEU A 354 -39.39 15.58 6.57
CA LEU A 354 -38.62 16.80 6.75
C LEU A 354 -38.61 17.30 8.21
N ALA A 355 -39.63 16.95 9.01
CA ALA A 355 -39.67 17.30 10.42
C ALA A 355 -38.62 16.51 11.19
N THR A 356 -38.56 15.19 10.99
CA THR A 356 -37.53 14.33 11.60
C THR A 356 -36.12 14.70 11.11
N LEU A 357 -35.95 15.05 9.83
CA LEU A 357 -34.68 15.57 9.31
C LEU A 357 -34.23 16.83 10.05
N ASN A 358 -35.12 17.82 10.18
CA ASN A 358 -34.82 19.07 10.88
C ASN A 358 -34.48 18.81 12.36
N ASP A 359 -35.28 17.99 13.04
CA ASP A 359 -35.04 17.63 14.44
C ASP A 359 -33.72 16.87 14.62
N TYR A 360 -33.30 16.05 13.64
CA TYR A 360 -32.02 15.34 13.70
C TYR A 360 -30.85 16.31 13.55
N LEU A 361 -30.93 17.24 12.59
CA LEU A 361 -29.93 18.28 12.38
C LEU A 361 -29.78 19.19 13.61
N LEU A 362 -30.86 19.41 14.36
CA LEU A 362 -30.88 20.16 15.63
C LEU A 362 -30.50 19.32 16.87
N GLY A 363 -30.26 18.01 16.70
CA GLY A 363 -29.91 17.10 17.79
C GLY A 363 -31.06 16.75 18.74
N LYS A 364 -32.31 16.93 18.32
CA LYS A 364 -33.52 16.57 19.09
C LYS A 364 -33.93 15.11 18.94
N VAL A 365 -33.53 14.45 17.84
CA VAL A 365 -33.73 13.02 17.64
C VAL A 365 -32.40 12.31 17.42
N ASN A 366 -32.34 11.03 17.77
CA ASN A 366 -31.15 10.22 17.59
C ASN A 366 -31.07 9.62 16.17
N ARG A 367 -29.88 9.11 15.82
CA ARG A 367 -29.58 8.56 14.50
C ARG A 367 -30.44 7.34 14.14
N SER A 368 -30.77 6.48 15.12
CA SER A 368 -31.60 5.29 14.87
C SER A 368 -33.02 5.63 14.44
N ARG A 369 -33.63 6.68 15.02
CA ARG A 369 -34.93 7.20 14.56
C ARG A 369 -34.83 7.85 13.18
N PHE A 370 -33.79 8.65 12.94
CA PHE A 370 -33.58 9.32 11.66
C PHE A 370 -33.34 8.35 10.49
N LEU A 371 -32.66 7.22 10.74
CA LEU A 371 -32.42 6.20 9.71
C LEU A 371 -33.70 5.55 9.18
N GLN A 372 -34.81 5.61 9.93
CA GLN A 372 -36.12 5.12 9.47
C GLN A 372 -36.81 6.10 8.51
N THR A 373 -36.23 7.29 8.31
CA THR A 373 -36.82 8.39 7.52
C THR A 373 -35.98 8.82 6.31
N VAL A 374 -34.88 8.10 6.02
CA VAL A 374 -33.98 8.39 4.89
C VAL A 374 -33.72 7.12 4.07
N ASN A 375 -33.70 7.28 2.75
CA ASN A 375 -33.30 6.23 1.83
C ASN A 375 -32.07 6.68 1.03
N ILE A 376 -31.05 5.82 0.94
CA ILE A 376 -29.82 6.09 0.20
C ILE A 376 -29.69 5.02 -0.89
N LYS A 377 -29.76 5.47 -2.14
CA LYS A 377 -29.56 4.60 -3.31
C LYS A 377 -28.21 4.93 -3.97
N PRO A 378 -27.41 3.95 -4.37
CA PRO A 378 -26.18 4.19 -5.11
C PRO A 378 -26.47 4.67 -6.53
N GLY A 379 -25.62 5.56 -7.05
CA GLY A 379 -25.81 6.20 -8.34
C GLY A 379 -27.01 7.16 -8.38
N ARG A 380 -27.51 7.42 -9.59
CA ARG A 380 -28.76 8.16 -9.79
C ARG A 380 -29.93 7.20 -9.66
N ASP A 381 -30.91 7.56 -8.84
CA ASP A 381 -32.18 6.83 -8.77
C ASP A 381 -32.93 6.98 -10.11
N GLU A 382 -33.38 5.86 -10.69
CA GLU A 382 -34.07 5.83 -12.00
C GLU A 382 -35.36 6.65 -12.01
N GLU A 383 -35.99 6.83 -10.84
CA GLU A 383 -37.18 7.66 -10.66
C GLU A 383 -36.88 9.17 -10.74
N VAL A 384 -35.63 9.59 -10.55
CA VAL A 384 -35.23 11.00 -10.54
C VAL A 384 -34.91 11.45 -11.96
N GLN A 385 -35.81 12.26 -12.52
CA GLN A 385 -35.59 12.83 -13.85
C GLN A 385 -34.36 13.75 -13.86
N PRO A 386 -33.53 13.72 -14.91
CA PRO A 386 -32.42 14.65 -15.07
C PRO A 386 -32.89 16.10 -14.98
N LEU A 387 -32.19 16.91 -14.19
CA LEU A 387 -32.50 18.32 -14.01
C LEU A 387 -31.94 19.16 -15.18
N ASP A 388 -32.71 20.15 -15.62
CA ASP A 388 -32.27 21.16 -16.60
C ASP A 388 -31.25 22.13 -15.96
N SER A 389 -30.41 22.73 -16.80
CA SER A 389 -29.29 23.62 -16.43
C SER A 389 -29.69 25.05 -16.05
N ARG A 390 -30.99 25.37 -15.93
CA ARG A 390 -31.46 26.75 -15.76
C ARG A 390 -30.94 27.42 -14.48
N THR A 391 -30.91 26.72 -13.35
CA THR A 391 -30.36 27.25 -12.09
C THR A 391 -28.85 27.42 -12.14
N LEU A 392 -28.15 26.51 -12.84
CA LEU A 392 -26.70 26.54 -13.03
C LEU A 392 -26.27 27.78 -13.84
N ALA A 393 -27.03 28.13 -14.88
CA ALA A 393 -26.78 29.30 -15.71
C ALA A 393 -27.06 30.65 -15.01
N GLN A 394 -27.82 30.64 -13.90
CA GLN A 394 -28.22 31.86 -13.18
C GLN A 394 -27.31 32.20 -11.99
N THR A 395 -26.60 31.22 -11.41
CA THR A 395 -25.59 31.42 -10.36
C THR A 395 -24.30 32.12 -10.83
N LEU A 396 -24.15 32.36 -12.13
CA LEU A 396 -22.98 32.97 -12.80
C LEU A 396 -22.74 34.47 -12.51
N ARG A 397 -23.41 35.08 -11.52
CA ARG A 397 -23.31 36.53 -11.22
C ARG A 397 -22.50 36.88 -9.97
N GLU A 398 -22.06 35.91 -9.19
CA GLU A 398 -21.10 36.16 -8.10
C GLU A 398 -19.67 36.06 -8.67
N GLY A 399 -18.86 37.08 -8.42
CA GLY A 399 -17.59 37.32 -9.11
C GLY A 399 -16.51 36.26 -8.87
N ILE A 400 -15.37 36.44 -9.55
CA ILE A 400 -14.16 35.63 -9.39
C ILE A 400 -13.59 35.92 -7.99
N ASP A 401 -13.77 34.99 -7.05
CA ASP A 401 -13.07 35.04 -5.76
C ASP A 401 -11.59 34.69 -6.00
N VAL A 402 -10.74 35.73 -6.03
CA VAL A 402 -9.29 35.56 -6.07
C VAL A 402 -8.78 35.56 -4.64
N ASN A 403 -8.50 34.37 -4.12
CA ASN A 403 -7.94 34.22 -2.79
C ASN A 403 -6.41 34.16 -2.88
N LEU A 404 -5.75 35.21 -2.38
CA LEU A 404 -4.31 35.24 -2.14
C LEU A 404 -4.06 34.79 -0.70
N LEU A 405 -3.25 33.73 -0.51
CA LEU A 405 -2.70 33.28 0.78
C LEU A 405 -3.62 32.45 1.70
N THR A 406 -4.85 32.08 1.30
CA THR A 406 -5.56 31.02 2.04
C THR A 406 -4.89 29.68 1.68
N ASN A 407 -4.74 28.79 2.66
CA ASN A 407 -4.06 27.48 2.52
C ASN A 407 -5.04 26.29 2.34
N PRO A 408 -6.18 26.39 1.59
CA PRO A 408 -7.12 25.29 1.53
C PRO A 408 -6.60 24.06 0.80
N GLU A 409 -5.56 24.17 -0.03
CA GLU A 409 -5.08 23.05 -0.85
C GLU A 409 -3.75 22.46 -0.40
N GLY A 410 -3.14 23.00 0.67
CA GLY A 410 -1.90 22.48 1.25
C GLY A 410 -0.61 23.03 0.64
N ASP A 411 -0.69 23.96 -0.32
CA ASP A 411 0.47 24.68 -0.86
C ASP A 411 0.79 25.93 -0.03
N LEU A 412 2.08 26.17 0.24
CA LEU A 412 2.55 27.27 1.09
C LEU A 412 2.20 28.66 0.51
N ILE A 413 2.24 28.78 -0.82
CA ILE A 413 1.92 30.01 -1.57
C ILE A 413 1.12 29.58 -2.80
N GLN A 414 -0.11 30.07 -2.92
CA GLN A 414 -0.97 29.76 -4.05
C GLN A 414 -1.88 30.92 -4.43
N VAL A 415 -2.33 30.92 -5.68
CA VAL A 415 -3.42 31.75 -6.20
C VAL A 415 -4.48 30.82 -6.75
N THR A 416 -5.63 30.79 -6.07
CA THR A 416 -6.79 29.99 -6.49
C THR A 416 -7.93 30.90 -6.86
N SER A 417 -8.67 30.51 -7.89
CA SER A 417 -10.01 31.02 -8.16
C SER A 417 -10.88 29.86 -8.59
N ASP A 418 -12.07 29.77 -8.02
CA ASP A 418 -13.05 28.77 -8.38
C ASP A 418 -14.46 29.35 -8.38
N ASP A 419 -15.37 28.72 -9.11
CA ASP A 419 -16.77 29.14 -9.20
C ASP A 419 -17.74 28.00 -8.92
N THR A 420 -19.04 28.26 -9.01
CA THR A 420 -20.10 27.27 -8.76
C THR A 420 -20.27 26.24 -9.88
N GLU A 421 -19.64 26.41 -11.05
CA GLU A 421 -19.63 25.46 -12.16
C GLU A 421 -18.43 24.48 -12.13
N ASP A 422 -17.68 24.45 -11.03
CA ASP A 422 -16.43 23.68 -10.92
C ASP A 422 -15.34 24.16 -11.90
N ASN A 423 -15.43 25.41 -12.38
CA ASN A 423 -14.31 26.05 -13.05
C ASN A 423 -13.28 26.43 -11.98
N ARG A 424 -12.01 26.11 -12.23
CA ARG A 424 -10.94 26.36 -11.28
C ARG A 424 -9.67 26.77 -11.97
N PHE A 425 -9.09 27.86 -11.51
CA PHE A 425 -7.73 28.28 -11.77
C PHE A 425 -6.91 28.08 -10.50
N HIS A 426 -5.74 27.45 -10.62
CA HIS A 426 -4.81 27.27 -9.50
C HIS A 426 -3.38 27.49 -9.96
N LEU A 427 -2.66 28.39 -9.31
CA LEU A 427 -1.24 28.66 -9.53
C LEU A 427 -0.47 28.41 -8.24
N ALA A 428 0.44 27.43 -8.26
CA ALA A 428 1.25 27.06 -7.11
C ALA A 428 2.64 26.54 -7.51
N PRO A 429 3.64 26.60 -6.60
CA PRO A 429 4.90 25.91 -6.79
C PRO A 429 4.70 24.39 -6.66
N LYS A 430 5.18 23.64 -7.65
CA LYS A 430 5.29 22.17 -7.60
C LYS A 430 6.74 21.75 -7.50
N MET A 431 6.97 20.63 -6.82
CA MET A 431 8.28 19.99 -6.77
C MET A 431 8.24 18.61 -7.42
N GLY A 432 9.28 18.28 -8.17
CA GLY A 432 9.55 16.93 -8.65
C GLY A 432 10.93 16.47 -8.19
N ALA A 433 11.10 15.16 -8.07
CA ALA A 433 12.35 14.54 -7.69
C ALA A 433 12.73 13.44 -8.69
N TYR A 434 14.01 13.36 -9.03
CA TYR A 434 14.59 12.34 -9.88
C TYR A 434 15.76 11.69 -9.14
N PHE A 435 15.68 10.39 -8.94
CA PHE A 435 16.65 9.65 -8.14
C PHE A 435 17.61 8.85 -9.01
N ASN A 436 18.83 8.67 -8.52
CA ASN A 436 19.82 7.69 -9.00
C ASN A 436 20.38 7.97 -10.41
N ASP A 437 20.88 9.18 -10.61
CA ASP A 437 21.64 9.56 -11.81
C ASP A 437 23.15 9.58 -11.55
N PRO A 438 24.02 9.23 -12.52
CA PRO A 438 25.47 9.37 -12.34
C PRO A 438 25.96 10.79 -12.03
N SER A 439 25.28 11.86 -12.49
CA SER A 439 25.68 13.23 -12.15
C SER A 439 25.28 13.66 -10.74
N GLY A 440 24.34 12.97 -10.10
CA GLY A 440 23.83 13.29 -8.78
C GLY A 440 22.77 12.30 -8.31
N ALA A 441 22.85 11.88 -7.06
CA ALA A 441 22.00 10.79 -6.56
C ALA A 441 20.53 11.21 -6.31
N LEU A 442 20.31 12.51 -6.13
CA LEU A 442 18.99 13.14 -6.06
C LEU A 442 19.08 14.46 -6.83
N HIS A 443 18.25 14.55 -7.86
CA HIS A 443 17.95 15.78 -8.57
C HIS A 443 16.51 16.18 -8.29
N TYR A 444 16.21 17.46 -8.38
CA TYR A 444 14.88 17.97 -8.12
C TYR A 444 14.60 19.20 -9.00
N ASP A 445 13.33 19.40 -9.29
CA ASP A 445 12.83 20.61 -9.94
C ASP A 445 11.77 21.27 -9.07
N ILE A 446 11.74 22.59 -9.12
CA ILE A 446 10.72 23.46 -8.56
C ILE A 446 10.17 24.25 -9.74
N MET A 447 8.87 24.15 -9.96
CA MET A 447 8.17 24.76 -11.09
C MET A 447 6.96 25.54 -10.59
N ALA A 448 6.67 26.69 -11.19
CA ALA A 448 5.37 27.32 -11.05
C ALA A 448 4.42 26.62 -12.02
N GLU A 449 3.33 26.05 -11.53
CA GLU A 449 2.32 25.43 -12.39
C GLU A 449 0.99 26.17 -12.26
N ALA A 450 0.50 26.67 -13.39
CA ALA A 450 -0.85 27.20 -13.55
C ALA A 450 -1.73 26.10 -14.14
N THR A 451 -2.75 25.69 -13.40
CA THR A 451 -3.77 24.75 -13.86
C THR A 451 -5.07 25.50 -14.07
N TYR A 452 -5.78 25.16 -15.16
CA TYR A 452 -7.09 25.69 -15.45
C TYR A 452 -8.01 24.58 -15.89
N LYS A 453 -9.02 24.30 -15.06
CA LYS A 453 -10.12 23.38 -15.32
C LYS A 453 -11.37 24.19 -15.61
N ARG A 454 -12.07 23.87 -16.70
CA ARG A 454 -13.29 24.54 -17.10
C ARG A 454 -14.35 23.55 -17.54
N ARG A 455 -15.54 23.65 -16.98
CA ARG A 455 -16.74 23.00 -17.48
C ARG A 455 -17.20 23.67 -18.77
N MET A 456 -17.29 22.90 -19.84
CA MET A 456 -17.71 23.35 -21.17
C MET A 456 -19.15 22.94 -21.50
N GLY A 457 -19.69 21.97 -20.76
CA GLY A 457 -21.03 21.41 -20.95
C GLY A 457 -21.27 20.24 -20.00
N LYS A 458 -22.39 19.54 -20.16
CA LYS A 458 -22.73 18.38 -19.32
C LYS A 458 -21.70 17.26 -19.49
N GLY A 459 -20.99 16.94 -18.43
CA GLY A 459 -19.89 15.98 -18.39
C GLY A 459 -18.67 16.39 -19.21
N LEU A 460 -18.66 17.56 -19.86
CA LEU A 460 -17.60 18.00 -20.75
C LEU A 460 -16.68 18.99 -20.02
N TYR A 461 -15.44 18.59 -19.79
CA TYR A 461 -14.44 19.38 -19.07
C TYR A 461 -13.19 19.61 -19.90
N LEU A 462 -12.73 20.84 -19.93
CA LEU A 462 -11.38 21.24 -20.35
C LEU A 462 -10.47 21.19 -19.13
N ASP A 463 -9.32 20.52 -19.23
CA ASP A 463 -8.28 20.49 -18.20
C ASP A 463 -6.95 20.88 -18.82
N SER A 464 -6.30 21.91 -18.28
CA SER A 464 -5.02 22.40 -18.76
C SER A 464 -4.02 22.61 -17.63
N ALA A 465 -2.74 22.39 -17.92
CA ALA A 465 -1.64 22.63 -17.01
C ALA A 465 -0.46 23.24 -17.77
N LEU A 466 -0.11 24.48 -17.42
CA LEU A 466 1.02 25.23 -17.92
C LEU A 466 2.06 25.33 -16.81
N SER A 467 3.27 24.82 -17.05
CA SER A 467 4.36 24.87 -16.07
C SER A 467 5.52 25.73 -16.56
N ALA A 468 6.13 26.48 -15.66
CA ALA A 468 7.39 27.19 -15.87
C ALA A 468 8.40 26.77 -14.81
N ASN A 469 9.59 26.34 -15.24
CA ASN A 469 10.66 25.96 -14.33
C ASN A 469 11.20 27.19 -13.58
N LEU A 470 11.21 27.14 -12.25
CA LEU A 470 11.82 28.16 -11.39
C LEU A 470 13.25 27.77 -11.02
N TYR A 471 13.45 26.50 -10.68
CA TYR A 471 14.74 25.93 -10.31
C TYR A 471 14.78 24.45 -10.71
N ASN A 472 15.88 23.96 -11.28
CA ASN A 472 15.92 22.60 -11.80
C ASN A 472 17.35 22.04 -11.88
N THR A 473 17.67 21.06 -11.02
CA THR A 473 18.95 20.34 -11.05
C THR A 473 18.91 19.10 -11.94
N ILE A 474 17.73 18.63 -12.36
CA ILE A 474 17.59 17.50 -13.31
C ILE A 474 18.26 17.82 -14.66
N THR A 475 18.47 19.11 -14.99
CA THR A 475 19.25 19.53 -16.16
C THR A 475 20.70 19.05 -16.15
N GLU A 476 21.24 18.69 -14.98
CA GLU A 476 22.59 18.13 -14.81
C GLU A 476 22.66 16.64 -15.16
N VAL A 477 21.53 15.97 -15.36
CA VAL A 477 21.48 14.59 -15.88
C VAL A 477 21.98 14.60 -17.32
N LYS A 478 23.18 14.05 -17.56
CA LYS A 478 23.84 14.05 -18.89
C LYS A 478 23.75 12.71 -19.62
N GLN A 479 23.32 11.65 -18.94
CA GLN A 479 23.30 10.32 -19.51
C GLN A 479 22.09 10.15 -20.45
N PRO A 480 22.31 9.72 -21.71
CA PRO A 480 21.21 9.30 -22.55
C PRO A 480 20.59 8.00 -22.02
N SER A 481 19.33 7.75 -22.36
CA SER A 481 18.69 6.46 -22.12
C SER A 481 19.52 5.33 -22.73
N ASN A 482 19.69 4.25 -21.98
CA ASN A 482 20.28 3.00 -22.47
C ASN A 482 19.23 1.93 -22.81
N SER A 483 17.95 2.28 -22.78
CA SER A 483 16.86 1.35 -23.10
C SER A 483 16.91 0.92 -24.56
N LEU A 484 16.60 -0.35 -24.82
CA LEU A 484 16.44 -0.88 -26.19
C LEU A 484 14.98 -0.93 -26.63
N LEU A 485 14.06 -0.66 -25.70
CA LEU A 485 12.64 -0.55 -25.99
C LEU A 485 12.35 0.85 -26.56
N PRO A 486 11.18 1.09 -27.17
CA PRO A 486 10.77 2.46 -27.44
C PRO A 486 10.84 3.32 -26.17
N HIS A 487 11.50 4.47 -26.26
CA HIS A 487 11.71 5.36 -25.12
C HIS A 487 10.39 6.06 -24.78
N VAL A 488 9.67 5.54 -23.80
CA VAL A 488 8.36 6.07 -23.37
C VAL A 488 8.43 6.78 -22.01
N ARG A 489 9.49 6.54 -21.23
CA ARG A 489 9.78 7.20 -19.94
C ARG A 489 11.26 7.54 -19.75
N SER A 490 12.16 6.77 -20.37
CA SER A 490 13.60 6.89 -20.15
C SER A 490 14.19 8.25 -20.53
N ASP A 491 13.58 8.95 -21.49
CA ASP A 491 14.06 10.25 -22.00
C ASP A 491 13.67 11.45 -21.10
N ILE A 492 13.14 11.22 -19.89
CA ILE A 492 12.63 12.31 -19.02
C ILE A 492 13.62 13.46 -18.81
N ALA A 493 14.92 13.19 -18.76
CA ALA A 493 15.95 14.21 -18.63
C ALA A 493 15.94 15.20 -19.80
N ASP A 494 15.75 14.73 -21.04
CA ASP A 494 15.71 15.59 -22.22
C ASP A 494 14.51 16.52 -22.21
N TYR A 495 13.36 16.03 -21.75
CA TYR A 495 12.19 16.88 -21.50
C TYR A 495 12.54 17.92 -20.44
N LYS A 496 13.09 17.52 -19.28
CA LYS A 496 13.39 18.44 -18.17
C LYS A 496 14.46 19.49 -18.47
N ARG A 497 15.33 19.31 -19.46
CA ARG A 497 16.34 20.30 -19.89
C ARG A 497 15.75 21.56 -20.52
N VAL A 498 14.54 21.48 -21.09
CA VAL A 498 13.89 22.63 -21.73
C VAL A 498 13.45 23.65 -20.67
N LYS A 499 13.98 24.88 -20.80
CA LYS A 499 13.74 25.98 -19.85
C LYS A 499 12.51 26.83 -20.17
N THR A 500 11.96 26.70 -21.37
CA THR A 500 10.75 27.44 -21.77
C THR A 500 9.52 26.89 -21.03
N PRO A 501 8.49 27.71 -20.80
CA PRO A 501 7.22 27.23 -20.30
C PRO A 501 6.64 26.11 -21.18
N LYS A 502 5.95 25.16 -20.56
CA LYS A 502 5.40 23.97 -21.22
C LYS A 502 3.94 23.80 -20.91
N LEU A 503 3.18 23.44 -21.94
CA LEU A 503 1.81 23.00 -21.81
C LEU A 503 1.79 21.49 -21.55
N ASN A 504 1.97 21.10 -20.29
CA ASN A 504 2.06 19.70 -19.89
C ASN A 504 0.76 18.95 -20.19
N ARG A 505 -0.39 19.63 -19.99
CA ARG A 505 -1.72 19.04 -20.19
C ARG A 505 -2.64 20.02 -20.88
N LEU A 506 -3.45 19.51 -21.80
CA LEU A 506 -4.58 20.19 -22.44
C LEU A 506 -5.53 19.11 -22.94
N LEU A 507 -6.54 18.80 -22.13
CA LEU A 507 -7.45 17.69 -22.33
C LEU A 507 -8.88 18.19 -22.44
N LEU A 508 -9.62 17.59 -23.36
CA LEU A 508 -11.06 17.66 -23.38
C LEU A 508 -11.60 16.29 -22.98
N ASN A 509 -12.30 16.23 -21.85
CA ASN A 509 -12.84 15.01 -21.25
C ASN A 509 -14.37 15.05 -21.28
N GLN A 510 -15.00 14.02 -21.84
CA GLN A 510 -16.43 13.78 -21.76
C GLN A 510 -16.68 12.60 -20.81
N TYR A 511 -17.25 12.88 -19.65
CA TYR A 511 -17.73 11.88 -18.70
C TYR A 511 -19.20 11.56 -18.95
N MET A 512 -19.56 10.29 -18.80
CA MET A 512 -20.87 9.76 -19.10
C MET A 512 -21.26 8.69 -18.08
N ASN A 513 -22.50 8.70 -17.64
CA ASN A 513 -23.09 7.63 -16.83
C ASN A 513 -24.09 6.88 -17.71
N MET A 514 -23.84 5.59 -17.96
CA MET A 514 -24.67 4.75 -18.84
C MET A 514 -25.76 4.01 -18.06
N SER A 515 -25.46 3.66 -16.81
CA SER A 515 -26.38 3.03 -15.86
C SER A 515 -25.95 3.39 -14.43
N PRO A 516 -26.74 3.10 -13.38
CA PRO A 516 -26.38 3.44 -11.99
C PRO A 516 -25.02 2.90 -11.52
N SER A 517 -24.48 1.87 -12.19
CA SER A 517 -23.18 1.24 -11.86
C SER A 517 -22.16 1.28 -13.00
N THR A 518 -22.51 1.85 -14.17
CA THR A 518 -21.62 1.90 -15.35
C THR A 518 -21.31 3.33 -15.74
N TYR A 519 -20.02 3.64 -15.73
CA TYR A 519 -19.46 4.96 -16.03
C TYR A 519 -18.54 4.85 -17.24
N ALA A 520 -18.50 5.89 -18.05
CA ALA A 520 -17.65 5.96 -19.22
C ALA A 520 -17.00 7.34 -19.34
N ARG A 521 -15.83 7.38 -19.97
CA ARG A 521 -15.07 8.59 -20.26
C ARG A 521 -14.50 8.49 -21.66
N VAL A 522 -14.57 9.59 -22.40
CA VAL A 522 -13.82 9.79 -23.66
C VAL A 522 -12.96 11.03 -23.50
N SER A 523 -11.71 10.95 -23.95
CA SER A 523 -10.74 12.03 -23.80
C SER A 523 -9.92 12.24 -25.06
N VAL A 524 -9.55 13.49 -25.32
CA VAL A 524 -8.67 13.88 -26.43
C VAL A 524 -7.78 15.04 -26.02
N GLY A 525 -6.54 15.02 -26.47
CA GLY A 525 -5.62 16.15 -26.35
C GLY A 525 -4.22 15.75 -25.88
N LEU A 526 -3.60 16.65 -25.12
CA LEU A 526 -2.28 16.48 -24.53
C LEU A 526 -2.45 15.85 -23.13
N TYR A 527 -2.17 14.55 -23.01
CA TYR A 527 -2.39 13.78 -21.78
C TYR A 527 -1.36 14.15 -20.70
N GLU A 528 -0.09 14.19 -21.10
CA GLU A 528 1.05 14.45 -20.23
C GLU A 528 2.20 15.06 -21.05
N GLU A 529 3.32 15.38 -20.39
CA GLU A 529 4.52 15.96 -21.02
C GLU A 529 5.02 15.14 -22.23
N MET A 530 4.93 13.81 -22.16
CA MET A 530 5.48 12.90 -23.17
C MET A 530 4.48 12.41 -24.22
N PHE A 531 3.17 12.41 -23.93
CA PHE A 531 2.18 11.80 -24.79
C PHE A 531 0.94 12.68 -25.00
N ARG A 532 0.46 12.65 -26.24
CA ARG A 532 -0.85 13.16 -26.65
C ARG A 532 -1.66 12.03 -27.27
N GLY A 533 -2.96 12.15 -27.30
CA GLY A 533 -3.78 11.11 -27.88
C GLY A 533 -5.27 11.32 -27.74
N ALA A 534 -5.99 10.26 -28.07
CA ALA A 534 -7.42 10.14 -27.83
C ALA A 534 -7.73 8.72 -27.36
N GLY A 535 -8.68 8.59 -26.45
CA GLY A 535 -9.01 7.31 -25.84
C GLY A 535 -10.23 7.39 -24.95
N GLY A 536 -10.50 6.29 -24.26
CA GLY A 536 -11.62 6.21 -23.35
C GLY A 536 -11.48 5.11 -22.32
N GLN A 537 -12.31 5.20 -21.28
CA GLN A 537 -12.40 4.22 -20.21
C GLN A 537 -13.88 3.90 -19.97
N ILE A 538 -14.20 2.62 -19.78
CA ILE A 538 -15.49 2.18 -19.27
C ILE A 538 -15.26 1.45 -17.95
N LEU A 539 -15.98 1.84 -16.91
CA LEU A 539 -15.91 1.30 -15.56
C LEU A 539 -17.27 0.73 -15.17
N TYR A 540 -17.28 -0.54 -14.79
CA TYR A 540 -18.38 -1.15 -14.07
C TYR A 540 -18.03 -1.23 -12.58
N TYR A 541 -18.71 -0.42 -11.78
CA TYR A 541 -18.56 -0.36 -10.33
C TYR A 541 -19.89 -0.78 -9.67
N PRO A 542 -20.06 -2.07 -9.33
CA PRO A 542 -21.29 -2.60 -8.75
C PRO A 542 -21.62 -1.95 -7.41
N ASN A 543 -22.91 -1.98 -7.07
CA ASN A 543 -23.48 -1.33 -5.90
C ASN A 543 -23.28 -2.15 -4.60
N ALA A 544 -23.59 -1.52 -3.46
CA ALA A 544 -23.45 -1.96 -2.07
C ALA A 544 -23.29 -3.48 -1.81
N ASN A 545 -22.35 -3.82 -0.93
CA ASN A 545 -21.92 -5.18 -0.54
C ASN A 545 -21.14 -5.96 -1.62
N LYS A 546 -20.55 -5.27 -2.59
CA LYS A 546 -19.65 -5.86 -3.59
C LYS A 546 -18.26 -5.25 -3.46
N ASN A 547 -17.26 -6.11 -3.28
CA ASN A 547 -15.89 -5.70 -3.00
C ASN A 547 -15.04 -5.63 -4.28
N TRP A 548 -15.64 -5.39 -5.44
CA TRP A 548 -14.89 -5.41 -6.71
C TRP A 548 -15.41 -4.40 -7.72
N ALA A 549 -14.54 -3.99 -8.63
CA ALA A 549 -14.87 -3.19 -9.80
C ALA A 549 -14.00 -3.61 -10.99
N VAL A 550 -14.48 -3.42 -12.21
CA VAL A 550 -13.72 -3.72 -13.43
C VAL A 550 -13.79 -2.57 -14.41
N ASP A 551 -12.69 -2.28 -15.08
CA ASP A 551 -12.65 -1.29 -16.15
C ASP A 551 -11.83 -1.74 -17.35
N LEU A 552 -12.08 -1.11 -18.49
CA LEU A 552 -11.31 -1.22 -19.72
C LEU A 552 -10.94 0.18 -20.18
N ALA A 553 -9.64 0.44 -20.29
CA ALA A 553 -9.08 1.68 -20.84
C ALA A 553 -8.38 1.41 -22.17
N VAL A 554 -8.70 2.19 -23.20
CA VAL A 554 -8.08 2.11 -24.53
C VAL A 554 -7.68 3.50 -25.00
N ASP A 555 -6.40 3.69 -25.32
CA ASP A 555 -5.86 4.98 -25.72
C ASP A 555 -4.96 4.86 -26.95
N ALA A 556 -5.25 5.65 -27.98
CA ALA A 556 -4.39 5.85 -29.15
C ALA A 556 -3.47 7.05 -28.89
N LEU A 557 -2.17 6.80 -28.84
CA LEU A 557 -1.18 7.71 -28.29
C LEU A 557 -0.08 8.01 -29.31
N GLN A 558 0.37 9.25 -29.32
CA GLN A 558 1.53 9.72 -30.06
C GLN A 558 2.49 10.44 -29.11
N GLN A 559 3.77 10.15 -29.23
CA GLN A 559 4.79 10.81 -28.44
C GLN A 559 4.97 12.28 -28.85
N ARG A 560 5.18 13.15 -27.87
CA ARG A 560 5.36 14.60 -28.03
C ARG A 560 6.84 14.94 -28.23
N ASP A 561 7.11 16.14 -28.72
CA ASP A 561 8.47 16.68 -28.71
C ASP A 561 8.88 17.18 -27.31
N VAL A 562 10.16 17.49 -27.13
CA VAL A 562 10.70 17.94 -25.83
C VAL A 562 10.35 19.39 -25.51
N GLN A 563 9.92 20.18 -26.50
CA GLN A 563 9.63 21.60 -26.34
C GLN A 563 8.38 21.84 -25.48
N GLY A 564 7.51 20.84 -25.34
CA GLY A 564 6.38 20.86 -24.40
C GLY A 564 5.14 21.62 -24.90
N TRP A 565 5.06 21.93 -26.19
CA TRP A 565 3.86 22.49 -26.85
C TRP A 565 3.15 21.41 -27.67
N PHE A 566 2.73 21.71 -28.91
CA PHE A 566 1.98 20.79 -29.77
C PHE A 566 2.85 19.92 -30.70
N GLY A 567 4.18 20.00 -30.57
CA GLY A 567 5.10 19.22 -31.38
C GLY A 567 4.96 17.72 -31.16
N LYS A 568 5.42 16.94 -32.13
CA LYS A 568 5.24 15.48 -32.20
C LYS A 568 6.54 14.77 -32.53
N ARG A 569 6.65 13.53 -32.08
CA ARG A 569 7.61 12.53 -32.55
C ARG A 569 6.89 11.46 -33.38
N ASP A 570 7.66 10.64 -34.08
CA ASP A 570 7.13 9.59 -34.96
C ASP A 570 6.56 8.40 -34.20
N TYR A 571 6.95 8.22 -32.94
CA TYR A 571 6.48 7.09 -32.13
C TYR A 571 4.97 7.21 -31.84
N GLN A 572 4.24 6.15 -32.20
CA GLN A 572 2.81 5.99 -31.98
C GLN A 572 2.53 4.59 -31.42
N THR A 573 1.54 4.50 -30.55
CA THR A 573 1.11 3.24 -29.91
C THR A 573 -0.38 3.27 -29.59
N VAL A 574 -0.96 2.09 -29.39
CA VAL A 574 -2.30 1.93 -28.82
C VAL A 574 -2.16 1.08 -27.57
N THR A 575 -2.57 1.61 -26.42
CA THR A 575 -2.65 0.87 -25.17
C THR A 575 -4.08 0.37 -24.97
N ALA A 576 -4.22 -0.82 -24.43
CA ALA A 576 -5.50 -1.41 -24.08
C ALA A 576 -5.31 -2.23 -22.81
N LEU A 577 -5.91 -1.78 -21.70
CA LEU A 577 -5.72 -2.37 -20.38
C LEU A 577 -7.08 -2.67 -19.75
N ALA A 578 -7.31 -3.93 -19.44
CA ALA A 578 -8.42 -4.37 -18.62
C ALA A 578 -7.95 -4.48 -17.16
N SER A 579 -8.70 -3.90 -16.22
CA SER A 579 -8.35 -3.92 -14.80
C SER A 579 -9.45 -4.59 -13.97
N LEU A 580 -9.03 -5.37 -12.98
CA LEU A 580 -9.87 -5.88 -11.90
C LEU A 580 -9.37 -5.27 -10.59
N HIS A 581 -10.26 -4.57 -9.90
CA HIS A 581 -10.03 -4.01 -8.58
C HIS A 581 -10.78 -4.86 -7.56
N TYR A 582 -10.11 -5.32 -6.52
CA TYR A 582 -10.72 -6.12 -5.46
C TYR A 582 -10.35 -5.58 -4.08
N GLN A 583 -11.35 -5.23 -3.29
CA GLN A 583 -11.21 -4.76 -1.91
C GLN A 583 -11.14 -5.97 -0.96
N LEU A 584 -10.02 -6.08 -0.26
CA LEU A 584 -9.72 -7.07 0.76
C LEU A 584 -9.93 -6.48 2.16
N PRO A 585 -9.99 -7.32 3.22
CA PRO A 585 -10.00 -6.84 4.59
C PRO A 585 -8.82 -5.91 4.93
N MET A 586 -8.90 -5.21 6.07
CA MET A 586 -7.87 -4.27 6.57
C MET A 586 -7.59 -3.06 5.65
N GLY A 587 -8.55 -2.71 4.79
CA GLY A 587 -8.41 -1.58 3.86
C GLY A 587 -7.45 -1.85 2.71
N ILE A 588 -7.21 -3.13 2.39
CA ILE A 588 -6.34 -3.52 1.28
C ILE A 588 -7.13 -3.51 -0.02
N THR A 589 -6.55 -3.01 -1.10
CA THR A 589 -7.06 -3.15 -2.47
C THR A 589 -6.00 -3.82 -3.33
N ALA A 590 -6.37 -4.92 -3.98
CA ALA A 590 -5.56 -5.58 -4.99
C ALA A 590 -6.11 -5.21 -6.37
N THR A 591 -5.26 -4.64 -7.22
CA THR A 591 -5.60 -4.29 -8.60
C THR A 591 -4.74 -5.13 -9.54
N MET A 592 -5.37 -5.83 -10.47
CA MET A 592 -4.69 -6.53 -11.55
C MET A 592 -5.04 -5.88 -12.88
N ARG A 593 -4.04 -5.43 -13.64
CA ARG A 593 -4.20 -4.79 -14.95
C ARG A 593 -3.51 -5.63 -16.02
N GLY A 594 -4.23 -6.05 -17.05
CA GLY A 594 -3.71 -6.90 -18.13
C GLY A 594 -3.95 -6.30 -19.50
N GLY A 595 -2.95 -6.37 -20.38
CA GLY A 595 -3.06 -5.91 -21.76
C GLY A 595 -1.78 -5.31 -22.32
N ARG A 596 -1.91 -4.32 -23.20
CA ARG A 596 -0.80 -3.68 -23.92
C ARG A 596 -0.37 -2.37 -23.26
N PHE A 597 0.92 -2.27 -22.96
CA PHE A 597 1.58 -1.11 -22.34
C PHE A 597 2.21 -0.17 -23.38
N LEU A 598 2.72 0.98 -22.91
CA LEU A 598 3.20 2.08 -23.75
C LEU A 598 4.31 1.68 -24.73
N ALA A 599 5.23 0.80 -24.32
CA ALA A 599 6.35 0.35 -25.15
C ALA A 599 5.96 -0.78 -26.13
N LYS A 600 4.65 -0.99 -26.37
CA LYS A 600 4.06 -2.06 -27.19
C LYS A 600 4.28 -3.47 -26.64
N ASP A 601 4.67 -3.57 -25.37
CA ASP A 601 4.80 -4.81 -24.65
C ASP A 601 3.45 -5.22 -24.04
N ASP A 602 3.14 -6.52 -24.12
CA ASP A 602 1.93 -7.11 -23.58
C ASP A 602 2.26 -7.82 -22.26
N GLY A 603 1.42 -7.65 -21.25
CA GLY A 603 1.67 -8.26 -19.94
C GLY A 603 0.61 -7.98 -18.88
N VAL A 604 1.02 -8.15 -17.63
CA VAL A 604 0.17 -7.98 -16.45
C VAL A 604 0.92 -7.17 -15.39
N ARG A 605 0.21 -6.23 -14.78
CA ARG A 605 0.63 -5.46 -13.61
C ARG A 605 -0.25 -5.83 -12.42
N LEU A 606 0.39 -6.15 -11.30
CA LEU A 606 -0.26 -6.33 -10.01
C LEU A 606 0.08 -5.12 -9.13
N GLU A 607 -0.93 -4.52 -8.53
CA GLU A 607 -0.80 -3.44 -7.55
C GLU A 607 -1.51 -3.86 -6.27
N ILE A 608 -0.85 -3.72 -5.13
CA ILE A 608 -1.46 -3.95 -3.83
C ILE A 608 -1.23 -2.70 -3.00
N LYS A 609 -2.32 -2.11 -2.52
CA LYS A 609 -2.29 -0.95 -1.63
C LYS A 609 -3.10 -1.17 -0.39
N ARG A 610 -2.66 -0.62 0.73
CA ARG A 610 -3.44 -0.52 1.97
C ARG A 610 -3.78 0.93 2.23
N ARG A 611 -5.05 1.19 2.49
CA ARG A 611 -5.56 2.47 3.00
C ARG A 611 -5.73 2.43 4.51
N PHE A 612 -5.19 3.42 5.18
CA PHE A 612 -5.34 3.62 6.62
C PHE A 612 -6.51 4.57 6.94
N ARG A 613 -6.87 4.73 8.22
CA ARG A 613 -7.99 5.60 8.64
C ARG A 613 -7.77 7.09 8.35
N SER A 614 -6.51 7.54 8.33
CA SER A 614 -6.15 8.88 7.81
C SER A 614 -6.51 9.07 6.34
N GLY A 615 -6.83 7.99 5.62
CA GLY A 615 -6.99 8.01 4.19
C GLY A 615 -5.66 7.91 3.43
N ILE A 616 -4.52 7.98 4.12
CA ILE A 616 -3.21 7.70 3.53
C ILE A 616 -3.21 6.28 2.96
N GLU A 617 -2.65 6.11 1.78
CA GLU A 617 -2.45 4.83 1.13
C GLU A 617 -0.96 4.55 0.97
N ALA A 618 -0.57 3.31 1.22
CA ALA A 618 0.77 2.80 0.92
C ALA A 618 0.64 1.52 0.10
N GLY A 619 1.43 1.39 -0.96
CA GLY A 619 1.33 0.23 -1.84
C GLY A 619 2.60 -0.08 -2.60
N PHE A 620 2.55 -1.20 -3.32
CA PHE A 620 3.58 -1.60 -4.26
C PHE A 620 2.95 -2.06 -5.57
N TRP A 621 3.72 -2.00 -6.65
CA TRP A 621 3.36 -2.65 -7.90
C TRP A 621 4.49 -3.54 -8.41
N TYR A 622 4.11 -4.52 -9.21
CA TYR A 622 5.00 -5.35 -9.99
C TYR A 622 4.39 -5.62 -11.36
N THR A 623 5.16 -5.34 -12.40
CA THR A 623 4.72 -5.47 -13.79
C THR A 623 5.59 -6.49 -14.51
N LYS A 624 4.94 -7.50 -15.10
CA LYS A 624 5.60 -8.50 -15.93
C LYS A 624 5.02 -8.48 -17.34
N THR A 625 5.87 -8.18 -18.31
CA THR A 625 5.50 -8.15 -19.73
C THR A 625 6.47 -8.98 -20.56
N ASN A 626 6.17 -9.10 -21.85
CA ASN A 626 7.09 -9.62 -22.87
C ASN A 626 8.17 -8.60 -23.30
N GLY A 627 8.18 -7.39 -22.71
CA GLY A 627 9.19 -6.37 -22.96
C GLY A 627 10.58 -6.82 -22.51
N ASN A 628 11.46 -7.04 -23.47
CA ASN A 628 12.79 -7.62 -23.24
C ASN A 628 13.84 -6.56 -22.89
N ASP A 629 13.64 -5.82 -21.78
CA ASP A 629 14.61 -4.84 -21.30
C ASP A 629 15.85 -5.53 -20.70
N ILE A 630 16.86 -5.74 -21.53
CA ILE A 630 18.08 -6.51 -21.22
C ILE A 630 19.27 -5.62 -20.83
N THR A 631 19.06 -4.32 -20.69
CA THR A 631 20.13 -3.36 -20.36
C THR A 631 20.13 -3.05 -18.88
N SER A 632 21.31 -2.85 -18.30
CA SER A 632 21.49 -2.72 -16.85
C SER A 632 20.47 -1.76 -16.24
N PRO A 633 19.63 -2.21 -15.26
CA PRO A 633 19.85 -3.40 -14.43
C PRO A 633 19.33 -4.74 -15.00
N GLY A 634 18.70 -4.72 -16.17
CA GLY A 634 18.35 -5.92 -16.93
C GLY A 634 19.58 -6.62 -17.53
N THR A 635 19.42 -7.89 -17.88
CA THR A 635 20.44 -8.68 -18.60
C THR A 635 19.74 -9.62 -19.58
N PRO A 636 20.43 -10.13 -20.62
CA PRO A 636 19.85 -11.12 -21.54
C PRO A 636 19.30 -12.37 -20.83
N ALA A 637 19.91 -12.79 -19.72
CA ALA A 637 19.46 -13.93 -18.94
C ALA A 637 18.26 -13.60 -18.03
N LYS A 638 18.13 -12.33 -17.61
CA LYS A 638 17.12 -11.84 -16.69
C LYS A 638 16.75 -10.39 -17.06
N PRO A 639 15.80 -10.20 -17.99
CA PRO A 639 15.31 -8.88 -18.34
C PRO A 639 14.72 -8.17 -17.12
N TYR A 640 14.77 -6.84 -17.13
CA TYR A 640 14.18 -6.01 -16.09
C TYR A 640 12.65 -6.14 -16.10
N SER A 641 12.04 -5.93 -14.94
CA SER A 641 10.59 -5.89 -14.78
C SER A 641 10.28 -4.68 -13.90
N ASP A 642 9.35 -3.86 -14.37
CA ASP A 642 8.91 -2.66 -13.68
C ASP A 642 8.29 -3.02 -12.32
N LYS A 643 8.63 -2.22 -11.32
CA LYS A 643 8.25 -2.43 -9.93
C LYS A 643 8.57 -1.19 -9.12
N GLY A 644 7.81 -0.95 -8.08
CA GLY A 644 8.07 0.14 -7.17
C GLY A 644 7.11 0.19 -5.99
N LEU A 645 7.31 1.19 -5.16
CA LEU A 645 6.47 1.53 -4.00
C LEU A 645 5.81 2.87 -4.23
N PHE A 646 4.62 3.08 -3.70
CA PHE A 646 3.95 4.37 -3.75
C PHE A 646 3.23 4.69 -2.45
N PHE A 647 3.04 5.99 -2.24
CA PHE A 647 2.29 6.57 -1.14
C PHE A 647 1.32 7.61 -1.70
N SER A 648 0.10 7.61 -1.20
CA SER A 648 -0.90 8.64 -1.48
C SER A 648 -1.32 9.27 -0.16
N ILE A 649 -1.22 10.59 -0.06
CA ILE A 649 -1.43 11.34 1.18
C ILE A 649 -2.54 12.35 0.95
N PRO A 650 -3.76 12.10 1.45
CA PRO A 650 -4.79 13.11 1.54
C PRO A 650 -4.31 14.25 2.44
N LEU A 651 -4.24 15.45 1.88
CA LEU A 651 -3.70 16.60 2.61
C LEU A 651 -4.66 17.08 3.69
N ASN A 652 -5.96 16.75 3.59
CA ASN A 652 -6.92 17.08 4.63
C ASN A 652 -6.47 16.56 6.00
N SER A 653 -5.95 15.34 6.16
CA SER A 653 -5.50 14.88 7.49
C SER A 653 -4.36 15.73 8.09
N LEU A 654 -3.65 16.52 7.27
CA LEU A 654 -2.51 17.36 7.64
C LEU A 654 -2.87 18.87 7.76
N LEU A 655 -4.12 19.26 7.52
CA LEU A 655 -4.56 20.66 7.51
C LEU A 655 -5.64 20.96 8.55
N THR A 656 -5.80 22.25 8.88
CA THR A 656 -6.78 22.81 9.83
C THR A 656 -8.21 22.92 9.26
N LEU A 657 -8.40 22.51 8.01
CA LEU A 657 -9.67 22.50 7.28
C LEU A 657 -9.74 21.22 6.42
N ASP A 658 -10.94 20.79 6.06
CA ASP A 658 -11.16 19.68 5.13
C ASP A 658 -10.92 20.13 3.68
N ASN A 659 -10.31 19.26 2.89
CA ASN A 659 -10.06 19.48 1.47
C ASN A 659 -10.07 18.13 0.73
N ARG A 660 -9.97 18.19 -0.59
CA ARG A 660 -9.96 17.00 -1.45
C ARG A 660 -8.62 16.80 -2.17
N THR A 661 -7.57 17.52 -1.75
CA THR A 661 -6.25 17.47 -2.39
C THR A 661 -5.48 16.26 -1.89
N VAL A 662 -4.84 15.54 -2.82
CA VAL A 662 -4.06 14.33 -2.54
C VAL A 662 -2.67 14.47 -3.13
N GLY A 663 -1.63 14.29 -2.29
CA GLY A 663 -0.24 14.22 -2.72
C GLY A 663 0.16 12.78 -3.04
N ASN A 664 0.66 12.53 -4.25
CA ASN A 664 1.10 11.19 -4.68
C ASN A 664 2.62 11.13 -4.83
N PHE A 665 3.23 10.13 -4.23
CA PHE A 665 4.67 9.88 -4.27
C PHE A 665 4.92 8.44 -4.72
N SER A 666 5.87 8.23 -5.62
CA SER A 666 6.26 6.88 -6.04
C SER A 666 7.77 6.77 -6.17
N LEU A 667 8.28 5.57 -5.89
CA LEU A 667 9.69 5.24 -5.97
C LEU A 667 9.85 3.92 -6.72
N ALA A 668 10.44 3.99 -7.90
CA ALA A 668 10.93 2.83 -8.63
C ALA A 668 12.46 2.71 -8.45
N PRO A 669 13.03 1.49 -8.45
CA PRO A 669 14.48 1.32 -8.43
C PRO A 669 15.17 2.00 -9.62
N TRP A 670 14.52 1.96 -10.80
CA TRP A 670 14.99 2.53 -12.05
C TRP A 670 13.81 3.00 -12.90
N THR A 671 13.94 4.16 -13.53
CA THR A 671 12.99 4.60 -14.57
C THR A 671 13.29 3.84 -15.85
N ARG A 672 12.36 2.98 -16.30
CA ARG A 672 12.49 2.12 -17.50
C ARG A 672 11.22 2.13 -18.32
N ASP A 673 11.30 1.66 -19.56
CA ASP A 673 10.20 1.73 -20.53
C ASP A 673 9.27 0.50 -20.49
N VAL A 674 9.74 -0.62 -19.95
CA VAL A 674 8.95 -1.86 -19.84
C VAL A 674 7.75 -1.67 -18.90
N GLY A 675 6.57 -2.13 -19.32
CA GLY A 675 5.36 -2.14 -18.47
C GLY A 675 4.82 -0.76 -18.09
N GLN A 676 5.21 0.29 -18.80
CA GLN A 676 4.80 1.66 -18.49
C GLN A 676 3.39 1.96 -18.98
N MET A 677 2.64 2.70 -18.16
CA MET A 677 1.29 3.18 -18.48
C MET A 677 1.32 4.68 -18.73
N VAL A 678 0.46 5.15 -19.64
CA VAL A 678 0.20 6.59 -19.80
C VAL A 678 -0.49 7.12 -18.55
N MET A 679 -0.26 8.37 -18.19
CA MET A 679 -1.07 9.01 -17.15
C MET A 679 -2.53 9.09 -17.62
N SER A 680 -3.46 8.54 -16.83
CA SER A 680 -4.88 8.53 -17.17
C SER A 680 -5.41 9.97 -17.21
N PRO A 681 -6.15 10.38 -18.26
CA PRO A 681 -6.75 11.72 -18.38
C PRO A 681 -7.95 11.98 -17.43
N GLY A 682 -8.01 11.27 -16.30
CA GLY A 682 -9.14 11.26 -15.36
C GLY A 682 -9.65 9.85 -15.16
N ASP A 683 -8.97 9.07 -14.30
CA ASP A 683 -9.34 7.69 -14.03
C ASP A 683 -10.67 7.59 -13.28
N LEU A 684 -11.62 6.87 -13.87
CA LEU A 684 -12.98 6.72 -13.31
C LEU A 684 -12.97 5.95 -11.98
N TYR A 685 -12.08 4.98 -11.80
CA TYR A 685 -12.03 4.19 -10.57
C TYR A 685 -11.48 5.04 -9.43
N GLU A 686 -10.37 5.75 -9.63
CA GLU A 686 -9.81 6.67 -8.64
C GLU A 686 -10.79 7.80 -8.27
N MET A 687 -11.54 8.32 -9.25
CA MET A 687 -12.55 9.35 -9.01
C MET A 687 -13.70 8.87 -8.12
N LEU A 688 -14.15 7.63 -8.30
CA LEU A 688 -15.36 7.12 -7.66
C LEU A 688 -15.09 6.26 -6.42
N SER A 689 -13.88 5.73 -6.23
CA SER A 689 -13.57 4.77 -5.16
C SER A 689 -13.82 5.33 -3.76
N ASP A 690 -13.37 6.56 -3.52
CA ASP A 690 -13.47 7.22 -2.21
C ASP A 690 -14.92 7.56 -1.85
N PRO A 691 -15.66 8.31 -2.69
CA PRO A 691 -17.04 8.64 -2.39
C PRO A 691 -17.95 7.41 -2.39
N LYS A 692 -17.69 6.38 -3.22
CA LYS A 692 -18.43 5.11 -3.13
C LYS A 692 -18.16 4.37 -1.83
N ARG A 693 -16.92 4.36 -1.34
CA ARG A 693 -16.61 3.74 -0.05
C ARG A 693 -17.31 4.46 1.11
N ASP A 694 -17.40 5.78 1.06
CA ASP A 694 -18.10 6.56 2.09
C ASP A 694 -19.58 6.18 2.16
N ILE A 695 -20.27 6.05 1.02
CA ILE A 695 -21.69 5.66 0.99
C ILE A 695 -21.90 4.18 1.35
N ASP A 696 -20.95 3.30 1.02
CA ASP A 696 -21.03 1.87 1.32
C ASP A 696 -20.64 1.57 2.79
N SER A 697 -20.15 2.58 3.53
CA SER A 697 -19.76 2.42 4.93
C SER A 697 -20.95 2.52 5.88
N TYR A 698 -21.18 1.45 6.67
CA TYR A 698 -22.24 1.32 7.67
C TYR A 698 -23.64 1.68 7.18
N ASP A 699 -24.01 2.96 7.27
CA ASP A 699 -25.32 3.51 6.95
C ASP A 699 -25.28 4.62 5.88
N GLY A 700 -24.12 4.89 5.28
CA GLY A 700 -23.94 5.86 4.19
C GLY A 700 -24.13 7.34 4.56
N LEU A 701 -24.48 7.65 5.82
CA LEU A 701 -24.70 9.02 6.27
C LEU A 701 -23.42 9.70 6.79
N GLY A 702 -22.39 8.95 7.18
CA GLY A 702 -21.13 9.53 7.68
C GLY A 702 -21.35 10.54 8.82
N ASN A 703 -20.60 11.65 8.82
CA ASN A 703 -20.73 12.74 9.81
C ASN A 703 -21.81 13.77 9.40
N PHE A 704 -23.02 13.28 9.16
CA PHE A 704 -24.11 14.00 8.51
C PHE A 704 -24.45 15.35 9.16
N ALA A 705 -24.69 15.39 10.47
CA ALA A 705 -25.16 16.61 11.13
C ALA A 705 -24.01 17.48 11.68
N GLU A 706 -22.76 17.02 11.53
CA GLU A 706 -21.54 17.64 12.07
C GLU A 706 -21.58 17.88 13.58
N ARG A 707 -22.39 17.10 14.32
CA ARG A 707 -22.55 17.26 15.76
C ARG A 707 -21.43 16.54 16.51
N PRO A 708 -20.93 17.07 17.64
CA PRO A 708 -19.88 16.41 18.42
C PRO A 708 -20.24 14.97 18.88
N ASP A 709 -21.53 14.68 19.10
CA ASP A 709 -22.01 13.34 19.46
C ASP A 709 -21.92 12.34 18.29
N GLU A 710 -21.82 12.79 17.04
CA GLU A 710 -21.66 11.93 15.87
C GLU A 710 -20.21 11.54 15.60
N GLN A 711 -19.24 12.38 15.98
CA GLN A 711 -17.83 12.19 15.63
C GLN A 711 -17.24 10.85 16.11
N ASN A 712 -17.79 10.29 17.19
CA ASN A 712 -17.34 9.04 17.78
C ASN A 712 -18.21 7.83 17.38
N LEU A 713 -19.24 8.03 16.54
CA LEU A 713 -20.08 6.92 16.07
C LEU A 713 -19.28 6.00 15.13
N PRO A 714 -19.51 4.68 15.15
CA PRO A 714 -18.89 3.73 14.21
C PRO A 714 -19.04 4.15 12.74
N GLN A 715 -20.12 4.84 12.38
CA GLN A 715 -20.41 5.28 11.02
C GLN A 715 -19.55 6.45 10.55
N VAL A 716 -18.97 7.22 11.49
CA VAL A 716 -18.06 8.34 11.21
C VAL A 716 -16.60 7.92 11.37
N THR A 717 -16.38 7.11 12.40
CA THR A 717 -15.08 6.66 12.88
C THR A 717 -15.16 5.14 13.06
N PRO A 718 -15.17 4.36 11.95
CA PRO A 718 -15.28 2.89 11.96
C PRO A 718 -14.34 2.26 12.97
N PRO A 719 -14.79 1.48 13.97
CA PRO A 719 -13.87 0.68 14.78
C PRO A 719 -12.96 -0.11 13.84
N GLN A 720 -11.66 -0.09 14.13
CA GLN A 720 -10.74 -0.91 13.36
C GLN A 720 -11.18 -2.36 13.52
N PRO A 721 -11.53 -3.07 12.43
CA PRO A 721 -11.71 -4.50 12.54
C PRO A 721 -10.40 -5.04 13.10
N SER A 722 -10.46 -5.70 14.26
CA SER A 722 -9.34 -6.44 14.80
C SER A 722 -9.16 -7.69 13.93
N TYR A 723 -8.69 -7.49 12.70
CA TYR A 723 -8.34 -8.58 11.82
C TYR A 723 -6.90 -8.93 12.11
N HIS A 724 -6.75 -9.68 13.19
CA HIS A 724 -5.58 -10.48 13.36
C HIS A 724 -5.96 -11.82 12.70
N PRO A 725 -5.45 -12.15 11.50
CA PRO A 725 -5.58 -13.53 11.03
C PRO A 725 -4.87 -14.45 12.03
N TRP A 726 -3.87 -13.92 12.74
CA TRP A 726 -3.07 -14.64 13.71
C TRP A 726 -3.82 -15.31 14.86
N PRO A 727 -4.78 -14.77 15.62
CA PRO A 727 -5.58 -15.54 16.58
C PRO A 727 -6.26 -16.75 15.97
N VAL A 728 -6.83 -16.66 14.76
CA VAL A 728 -7.46 -17.82 14.10
C VAL A 728 -6.39 -18.80 13.60
N ILE A 729 -5.36 -18.32 12.90
CA ILE A 729 -4.22 -19.12 12.44
C ILE A 729 -3.45 -19.72 13.63
N ARG A 730 -3.29 -19.00 14.74
CA ARG A 730 -2.59 -19.39 15.97
C ARG A 730 -3.42 -20.37 16.75
N LEU A 731 -4.72 -20.16 16.95
CA LEU A 731 -5.60 -21.16 17.56
C LEU A 731 -5.61 -22.43 16.71
N ARG A 732 -5.68 -22.30 15.38
CA ARG A 732 -5.55 -23.42 14.44
C ARG A 732 -4.17 -24.09 14.50
N LEU A 733 -3.07 -23.35 14.61
CA LEU A 733 -1.70 -23.87 14.70
C LEU A 733 -1.37 -24.46 16.08
N GLU A 734 -1.89 -23.88 17.16
CA GLU A 734 -1.81 -24.40 18.54
C GLU A 734 -2.61 -25.72 18.63
N ASP A 735 -3.84 -25.74 18.11
CA ASP A 735 -4.65 -26.97 17.98
C ASP A 735 -3.97 -28.00 17.06
N SER A 736 -3.36 -27.56 15.96
CA SER A 736 -2.60 -28.43 15.05
C SER A 736 -1.33 -28.98 15.71
N GLY A 737 -0.65 -28.18 16.54
CA GLY A 737 0.53 -28.55 17.31
C GLY A 737 0.24 -29.71 18.27
N ASN A 738 -0.91 -29.66 18.95
CA ASN A 738 -1.37 -30.76 19.80
C ASN A 738 -1.70 -32.02 18.97
N ARG A 739 -2.31 -31.87 17.79
CA ARG A 739 -2.63 -32.99 16.87
C ARG A 739 -1.41 -33.61 16.18
N TRP A 740 -0.27 -32.92 16.08
CA TRP A 740 0.99 -33.51 15.57
C TRP A 740 1.45 -34.69 16.44
N LEU A 741 1.23 -34.60 17.76
CA LEU A 741 1.56 -35.67 18.71
C LEU A 741 0.63 -36.89 18.57
N GLU A 742 -0.54 -36.73 17.95
CA GLU A 742 -1.59 -37.75 17.83
C GLU A 742 -1.59 -38.48 16.47
N LEU A 743 -0.64 -38.18 15.57
CA LEU A 743 -0.52 -38.89 14.30
C LEU A 743 -0.05 -40.35 14.51
N ASP A 744 -0.95 -41.32 14.25
CA ASP A 744 -0.74 -42.76 14.45
C ASP A 744 0.48 -43.34 13.69
N ASP A 745 0.89 -42.72 12.58
CA ASP A 745 1.94 -43.24 11.67
C ASP A 745 3.20 -42.37 11.56
N LYS A 746 3.39 -41.39 12.45
CA LYS A 746 4.52 -40.42 12.33
C LYS A 746 5.91 -41.07 12.28
N GLY A 747 6.12 -42.16 13.04
CA GLY A 747 7.38 -42.90 13.05
C GLY A 747 7.66 -43.60 11.71
N ALA A 748 6.63 -44.26 11.15
CA ALA A 748 6.72 -44.91 9.85
C ALA A 748 6.91 -43.90 8.71
N ALA A 749 6.21 -42.76 8.76
CA ALA A 749 6.36 -41.68 7.78
C ALA A 749 7.76 -41.04 7.81
N LEU A 750 8.31 -40.80 9.01
CA LEU A 750 9.68 -40.30 9.16
C LEU A 750 10.72 -41.32 8.69
N ALA A 751 10.52 -42.60 8.99
CA ALA A 751 11.40 -43.68 8.51
C ALA A 751 11.35 -43.79 6.98
N ALA A 752 10.16 -43.77 6.38
CA ALA A 752 10.00 -43.79 4.92
C ALA A 752 10.63 -42.55 4.26
N ALA A 753 10.47 -41.36 4.86
CA ALA A 753 11.08 -40.13 4.37
C ALA A 753 12.62 -40.17 4.47
N ALA A 754 13.16 -40.73 5.55
CA ALA A 754 14.58 -40.96 5.70
C ALA A 754 15.11 -41.94 4.64
N VAL A 755 14.46 -43.10 4.47
CA VAL A 755 14.82 -44.10 3.45
C VAL A 755 14.79 -43.50 2.05
N ALA A 756 13.73 -42.76 1.69
CA ALA A 756 13.62 -42.10 0.39
C ALA A 756 14.71 -41.04 0.18
N THR A 757 15.06 -40.29 1.22
CA THR A 757 16.14 -39.30 1.17
C THR A 757 17.51 -39.98 1.00
N PHE A 758 17.77 -41.08 1.73
CA PHE A 758 19.01 -41.85 1.60
C PHE A 758 19.12 -42.55 0.24
N ALA A 759 18.02 -43.09 -0.29
CA ALA A 759 17.98 -43.65 -1.64
C ALA A 759 18.27 -42.59 -2.69
N ALA A 760 17.66 -41.40 -2.58
CA ALA A 760 17.95 -40.26 -3.44
C ALA A 760 19.41 -39.80 -3.30
N ALA A 761 19.99 -39.87 -2.10
CA ALA A 761 21.38 -39.49 -1.86
C ALA A 761 22.37 -40.40 -2.59
N GLY A 762 22.05 -41.70 -2.73
CA GLY A 762 22.80 -42.63 -3.58
C GLY A 762 22.80 -42.23 -5.06
N LEU A 763 21.79 -41.49 -5.49
CA LEU A 763 21.62 -41.02 -6.88
C LEU A 763 22.10 -39.57 -7.10
N ASP A 764 22.58 -38.87 -6.06
CA ASP A 764 23.03 -37.48 -6.17
C ASP A 764 24.12 -37.30 -7.23
N ARG A 765 25.16 -38.15 -7.21
CA ARG A 765 26.26 -38.10 -8.17
C ARG A 765 25.83 -38.41 -9.61
N PRO A 766 25.14 -39.54 -9.90
CA PRO A 766 24.76 -39.85 -11.28
C PRO A 766 23.79 -38.81 -11.86
N VAL A 767 22.85 -38.28 -11.05
CA VAL A 767 21.90 -37.25 -11.49
C VAL A 767 22.61 -35.91 -11.73
N ASP A 768 23.49 -35.46 -10.83
CA ASP A 768 24.27 -34.24 -11.07
C ASP A 768 25.16 -34.36 -12.31
N ARG A 769 25.84 -35.50 -12.51
CA ARG A 769 26.65 -35.76 -13.72
C ARG A 769 25.80 -35.78 -15.00
N PHE A 770 24.58 -36.29 -14.93
CA PHE A 770 23.68 -36.31 -16.08
C PHE A 770 23.30 -34.88 -16.51
N PHE A 771 23.00 -34.01 -15.55
CA PHE A 771 22.61 -32.63 -15.81
C PHE A 771 23.80 -31.71 -16.07
N SER A 772 24.97 -31.94 -15.48
CA SER A 772 26.18 -31.16 -15.74
C SER A 772 26.59 -31.21 -17.22
N LYS A 773 26.45 -32.38 -17.85
CA LYS A 773 26.71 -32.59 -19.29
C LYS A 773 25.65 -31.97 -20.23
N ARG A 774 24.53 -31.44 -19.70
CA ARG A 774 23.37 -30.98 -20.49
C ARG A 774 22.91 -29.57 -20.12
N GLN A 775 23.73 -28.80 -19.40
CA GLN A 775 23.37 -27.43 -18.99
C GLN A 775 23.13 -26.49 -20.16
N ASP A 776 23.73 -26.74 -21.33
CA ASP A 776 23.52 -25.91 -22.52
C ASP A 776 22.16 -26.13 -23.20
N ASN A 777 21.50 -27.28 -22.91
CA ASN A 777 20.20 -27.61 -23.49
C ASN A 777 19.13 -26.63 -23.02
N ARG A 778 18.45 -26.00 -23.98
CA ARG A 778 17.36 -25.02 -23.73
C ARG A 778 16.22 -25.60 -22.88
N LEU A 779 15.87 -26.88 -23.06
CA LEU A 779 14.82 -27.54 -22.27
C LEU A 779 15.20 -27.64 -20.79
N ILE A 780 16.46 -28.01 -20.49
CA ILE A 780 16.97 -28.13 -19.11
C ILE A 780 17.02 -26.76 -18.44
N ARG A 781 17.49 -25.72 -19.14
CA ARG A 781 17.49 -24.33 -18.63
C ARG A 781 16.08 -23.81 -18.35
N ASN A 782 15.13 -24.06 -19.25
CA ASN A 782 13.74 -23.67 -19.05
C ASN A 782 13.09 -24.44 -17.89
N TRP A 783 13.42 -25.72 -17.73
CA TRP A 783 12.95 -26.52 -16.60
C TRP A 783 13.50 -26.00 -15.26
N GLY A 784 14.78 -25.60 -15.24
CA GLY A 784 15.38 -24.93 -14.08
C GLY A 784 14.70 -23.61 -13.71
N LYS A 785 14.31 -22.81 -14.71
CA LYS A 785 13.50 -21.59 -14.51
C LYS A 785 12.12 -21.92 -13.96
N LEU A 786 11.42 -22.91 -14.54
CA LEU A 786 10.12 -23.36 -14.04
C LEU A 786 10.21 -23.78 -12.57
N GLY A 787 11.23 -24.56 -12.18
CA GLY A 787 11.41 -24.98 -10.78
C GLY A 787 11.69 -23.83 -9.80
N LYS A 788 12.20 -22.69 -10.30
CA LYS A 788 12.41 -21.48 -9.51
C LYS A 788 11.12 -20.67 -9.33
N ASP A 789 10.32 -20.55 -10.40
CA ASP A 789 9.17 -19.65 -10.43
C ASP A 789 7.87 -20.33 -9.93
N LEU A 790 7.75 -21.65 -10.10
CA LEU A 790 6.55 -22.41 -9.75
C LEU A 790 6.17 -22.36 -8.26
N PRO A 791 7.10 -22.39 -7.27
CA PRO A 791 6.73 -22.22 -5.87
C PRO A 791 6.12 -20.84 -5.58
N ILE A 792 6.60 -19.78 -6.26
CA ILE A 792 6.05 -18.43 -6.12
C ILE A 792 4.65 -18.38 -6.73
N ALA A 793 4.46 -18.97 -7.90
CA ALA A 793 3.15 -19.10 -8.53
C ALA A 793 2.18 -19.90 -7.65
N ALA A 794 2.62 -21.02 -7.05
CA ALA A 794 1.80 -21.83 -6.15
C ALA A 794 1.38 -21.07 -4.89
N ALA A 795 2.30 -20.33 -4.26
CA ALA A 795 1.97 -19.46 -3.13
C ALA A 795 1.01 -18.32 -3.52
N ALA A 796 1.23 -17.68 -4.68
CA ALA A 796 0.35 -16.63 -5.20
C ALA A 796 -1.06 -17.17 -5.51
N LEU A 797 -1.15 -18.34 -6.14
CA LEU A 797 -2.43 -19.04 -6.39
C LEU A 797 -3.11 -19.47 -5.09
N SER A 798 -2.34 -19.86 -4.07
CA SER A 798 -2.89 -20.18 -2.74
C SER A 798 -3.44 -18.94 -2.04
N GLY A 799 -2.76 -17.79 -2.17
CA GLY A 799 -3.27 -16.50 -1.73
C GLY A 799 -4.50 -16.03 -2.51
N ALA A 800 -4.54 -16.26 -3.81
CA ALA A 800 -5.73 -15.98 -4.62
C ALA A 800 -6.90 -16.92 -4.24
N ALA A 801 -6.65 -18.20 -4.02
CA ALA A 801 -7.64 -19.16 -3.53
C ALA A 801 -8.17 -18.74 -2.15
N PHE A 802 -7.29 -18.34 -1.24
CA PHE A 802 -7.66 -17.77 0.05
C PHE A 802 -8.54 -16.51 -0.09
N ALA A 803 -8.17 -15.60 -0.99
CA ALA A 803 -8.81 -14.29 -1.13
C ALA A 803 -10.11 -14.31 -1.96
N LEU A 804 -10.22 -15.21 -2.94
CA LEU A 804 -11.25 -15.20 -3.98
C LEU A 804 -12.07 -16.50 -4.03
N GLY A 805 -11.65 -17.55 -3.31
CA GLY A 805 -12.30 -18.86 -3.35
C GLY A 805 -13.57 -18.92 -2.52
N ASP A 806 -14.40 -19.93 -2.82
CA ASP A 806 -15.49 -20.36 -1.94
C ASP A 806 -14.95 -20.89 -0.60
N ASP A 807 -15.80 -21.20 0.37
CA ASP A 807 -15.37 -21.59 1.73
C ASP A 807 -14.34 -22.74 1.73
N ARG A 808 -14.52 -23.70 0.83
CA ARG A 808 -13.62 -24.84 0.69
C ARG A 808 -12.29 -24.42 0.09
N LEU A 809 -12.31 -23.64 -0.99
CA LEU A 809 -11.12 -23.17 -1.69
C LEU A 809 -10.33 -22.15 -0.88
N SER A 810 -11.01 -21.26 -0.17
CA SER A 810 -10.42 -20.26 0.72
C SER A 810 -9.72 -20.92 1.90
N ASN A 811 -10.38 -21.86 2.58
CA ASN A 811 -9.76 -22.61 3.67
C ASN A 811 -8.54 -23.41 3.19
N THR A 812 -8.63 -24.04 2.01
CA THR A 812 -7.50 -24.76 1.42
C THR A 812 -6.33 -23.84 1.08
N GLY A 813 -6.61 -22.65 0.53
CA GLY A 813 -5.62 -21.63 0.22
C GLY A 813 -4.90 -21.12 1.46
N LEU A 814 -5.61 -20.92 2.57
CA LEU A 814 -5.02 -20.55 3.85
C LEU A 814 -4.11 -21.66 4.40
N ILE A 815 -4.60 -22.91 4.45
CA ILE A 815 -3.81 -24.06 4.90
C ILE A 815 -2.53 -24.20 4.05
N ALA A 816 -2.62 -23.99 2.74
CA ALA A 816 -1.48 -24.02 1.82
C ALA A 816 -0.43 -22.92 2.11
N LEU A 817 -0.87 -21.70 2.43
CA LEU A 817 0.02 -20.61 2.83
C LEU A 817 0.70 -20.90 4.18
N GLU A 818 -0.06 -21.34 5.19
CA GLU A 818 0.47 -21.73 6.50
C GLU A 818 1.49 -22.85 6.37
N SER A 819 1.16 -23.87 5.58
CA SER A 819 2.06 -25.00 5.29
C SER A 819 3.35 -24.55 4.63
N SER A 820 3.27 -23.57 3.73
CA SER A 820 4.44 -23.01 3.07
C SER A 820 5.35 -22.27 4.05
N VAL A 821 4.77 -21.49 4.98
CA VAL A 821 5.52 -20.81 6.05
C VAL A 821 6.17 -21.83 7.00
N ALA A 822 5.42 -22.84 7.45
CA ALA A 822 5.93 -23.91 8.31
C ALA A 822 7.08 -24.68 7.63
N ALA A 823 6.95 -24.98 6.34
CA ALA A 823 7.99 -25.62 5.55
C ALA A 823 9.25 -24.76 5.43
N VAL A 824 9.12 -23.44 5.26
CA VAL A 824 10.27 -22.51 5.25
C VAL A 824 10.96 -22.45 6.61
N ALA A 825 10.20 -22.38 7.70
CA ALA A 825 10.75 -22.37 9.06
C ALA A 825 11.49 -23.68 9.37
N GLY A 826 10.85 -24.82 9.13
CA GLY A 826 11.46 -26.14 9.31
C GLY A 826 12.70 -26.33 8.45
N ASN A 827 12.66 -25.87 7.20
CA ASN A 827 13.83 -25.98 6.34
C ASN A 827 14.98 -25.06 6.79
N SER A 828 14.67 -23.88 7.34
CA SER A 828 15.68 -22.98 7.90
C SER A 828 16.44 -23.63 9.06
N VAL A 829 15.75 -24.36 9.93
CA VAL A 829 16.37 -25.15 11.01
C VAL A 829 17.28 -26.24 10.44
N LEU A 830 16.79 -27.03 9.47
CA LEU A 830 17.58 -28.10 8.85
C LEU A 830 18.82 -27.56 8.14
N LYS A 831 18.71 -26.43 7.46
CA LYS A 831 19.82 -25.73 6.81
C LYS A 831 20.89 -25.28 7.80
N LEU A 832 20.47 -24.75 8.95
CA LEU A 832 21.38 -24.35 10.04
C LEU A 832 22.11 -25.54 10.64
N ALA A 833 21.42 -26.68 10.77
CA ALA A 833 21.96 -27.90 11.35
C ALA A 833 22.91 -28.65 10.41
N VAL A 834 22.51 -28.86 9.15
CA VAL A 834 23.24 -29.74 8.20
C VAL A 834 24.34 -28.98 7.44
N ASN A 835 24.11 -27.71 7.12
CA ASN A 835 25.10 -26.85 6.44
C ASN A 835 25.75 -27.49 5.18
N ARG A 836 24.96 -28.19 4.36
CA ARG A 836 25.46 -28.92 3.18
C ARG A 836 25.84 -27.99 2.02
N ALA A 837 26.94 -28.27 1.33
CA ALA A 837 27.33 -27.57 0.11
C ALA A 837 26.50 -27.96 -1.12
N ARG A 838 26.33 -27.01 -2.05
CA ARG A 838 25.56 -27.19 -3.29
C ARG A 838 26.34 -27.99 -4.35
N PRO A 839 25.67 -28.55 -5.37
CA PRO A 839 26.34 -29.12 -6.53
C PRO A 839 27.29 -28.12 -7.19
N GLY A 840 28.45 -28.59 -7.67
CA GLY A 840 29.43 -27.75 -8.37
C GLY A 840 30.34 -26.88 -7.51
N SER A 841 30.23 -26.95 -6.17
CA SER A 841 31.07 -26.17 -5.25
C SER A 841 32.52 -26.69 -5.13
N GLY A 842 32.91 -27.78 -5.80
CA GLY A 842 34.26 -28.39 -5.72
C GLY A 842 34.38 -29.47 -4.65
N GLY A 843 35.22 -30.49 -4.91
CA GLY A 843 35.44 -31.67 -4.06
C GLY A 843 34.64 -32.93 -4.48
N ASP A 844 35.13 -34.12 -4.11
CA ASP A 844 34.56 -35.40 -4.56
C ASP A 844 33.31 -35.85 -3.78
N SER A 845 33.10 -35.37 -2.56
CA SER A 845 32.00 -35.80 -1.67
C SER A 845 30.71 -34.99 -1.87
N THR A 846 29.56 -35.68 -1.94
CA THR A 846 28.23 -35.05 -2.03
C THR A 846 27.70 -34.54 -0.69
N TRP A 847 28.26 -34.98 0.43
CA TRP A 847 27.85 -34.61 1.80
C TRP A 847 28.95 -33.83 2.52
N ARG A 848 29.43 -32.76 1.88
CA ARG A 848 30.39 -31.84 2.50
C ARG A 848 29.68 -30.62 3.08
N THR A 849 30.29 -30.04 4.11
CA THR A 849 29.86 -28.74 4.62
C THR A 849 30.24 -27.62 3.64
N GLN A 850 29.49 -26.53 3.70
CA GLN A 850 29.87 -25.29 3.01
C GLN A 850 31.23 -24.78 3.49
N GLU A 851 31.88 -23.98 2.65
CA GLU A 851 33.15 -23.34 3.00
C GLU A 851 32.98 -22.34 4.15
N PRO A 852 34.02 -22.13 4.98
CA PRO A 852 33.98 -21.15 6.06
C PRO A 852 33.64 -19.75 5.52
N GLY A 853 32.58 -19.14 6.07
CA GLY A 853 32.10 -17.81 5.66
C GLY A 853 30.81 -17.82 4.84
N GLU A 854 30.41 -18.98 4.29
CA GLU A 854 29.14 -19.16 3.61
C GLU A 854 27.94 -19.18 4.58
N SER A 855 26.79 -18.69 4.09
CA SER A 855 25.57 -18.62 4.88
C SER A 855 24.95 -20.01 5.05
N ARG A 856 24.91 -20.52 6.29
CA ARG A 856 24.24 -21.80 6.59
C ARG A 856 22.77 -21.86 6.15
N LEU A 857 22.05 -20.73 6.16
CA LEU A 857 20.67 -20.62 5.63
C LEU A 857 20.61 -20.72 4.08
N GLN A 858 21.72 -20.52 3.39
CA GLN A 858 21.86 -20.73 1.95
C GLN A 858 22.36 -22.14 1.57
N SER A 859 22.56 -23.00 2.57
CA SER A 859 22.97 -24.40 2.37
C SER A 859 22.01 -25.18 1.49
N SER A 860 22.54 -26.24 0.89
CA SER A 860 21.84 -27.05 -0.10
C SER A 860 20.71 -27.86 0.52
N PHE A 861 20.94 -28.44 1.71
CA PHE A 861 20.00 -29.36 2.35
C PHE A 861 19.07 -28.63 3.34
N THR A 862 17.74 -28.65 3.18
CA THR A 862 16.95 -29.17 2.04
C THR A 862 16.57 -28.04 1.07
N SER A 863 15.95 -28.35 -0.07
CA SER A 863 15.53 -27.33 -1.04
C SER A 863 14.29 -26.54 -0.57
N ASN A 864 14.43 -25.22 -0.34
CA ASN A 864 13.29 -24.31 -0.05
C ASN A 864 12.20 -24.35 -1.13
N HIS A 865 12.60 -24.39 -2.41
CA HIS A 865 11.65 -24.36 -3.54
C HIS A 865 10.77 -25.61 -3.55
N SER A 866 11.40 -26.79 -3.45
CA SER A 866 10.71 -28.07 -3.27
C SER A 866 9.78 -28.07 -2.04
N ALA A 867 10.27 -27.63 -0.88
CA ALA A 867 9.48 -27.60 0.35
C ALA A 867 8.24 -26.70 0.25
N VAL A 868 8.39 -25.47 -0.24
CA VAL A 868 7.26 -24.56 -0.47
C VAL A 868 6.30 -25.13 -1.49
N LEU A 869 6.79 -25.66 -2.61
CA LEU A 869 5.93 -26.17 -3.68
C LEU A 869 5.07 -27.35 -3.22
N PHE A 870 5.66 -28.34 -2.56
CA PHE A 870 4.90 -29.47 -2.00
C PHE A 870 3.98 -29.02 -0.87
N ALA A 871 4.40 -28.07 -0.02
CA ALA A 871 3.55 -27.54 1.05
C ALA A 871 2.34 -26.75 0.53
N SER A 872 2.52 -25.95 -0.52
CA SER A 872 1.42 -25.22 -1.18
C SER A 872 0.45 -26.17 -1.87
N VAL A 873 0.96 -27.22 -2.51
CA VAL A 873 0.15 -28.13 -3.34
C VAL A 873 -0.60 -29.19 -2.53
N THR A 874 0.00 -29.69 -1.44
CA THR A 874 -0.52 -30.84 -0.68
C THR A 874 -1.96 -30.63 -0.18
N PRO A 875 -2.33 -29.47 0.39
CA PRO A 875 -3.71 -29.23 0.82
C PRO A 875 -4.70 -29.32 -0.34
N PHE A 876 -4.39 -28.79 -1.53
CA PHE A 876 -5.27 -28.92 -2.70
C PHE A 876 -5.35 -30.36 -3.21
N ALA A 877 -4.22 -31.07 -3.27
CA ALA A 877 -4.19 -32.46 -3.72
C ALA A 877 -5.04 -33.37 -2.83
N LYS A 878 -5.01 -33.15 -1.51
CA LYS A 878 -5.80 -33.91 -0.53
C LYS A 878 -7.25 -33.47 -0.48
N GLU A 879 -7.51 -32.16 -0.48
CA GLU A 879 -8.87 -31.63 -0.37
C GLU A 879 -9.73 -31.99 -1.58
N TYR A 880 -9.17 -31.91 -2.79
CA TYR A 880 -9.90 -32.11 -4.04
C TYR A 880 -9.69 -33.50 -4.67
N ASP A 881 -9.00 -34.40 -3.98
CA ASP A 881 -8.62 -35.73 -4.47
C ASP A 881 -7.92 -35.66 -5.86
N GLN A 882 -6.93 -34.77 -5.96
CA GLN A 882 -6.18 -34.49 -7.19
C GLN A 882 -4.71 -34.93 -7.05
N PRO A 883 -4.40 -36.24 -7.02
CA PRO A 883 -3.04 -36.73 -6.79
C PRO A 883 -2.06 -36.34 -7.91
N TRP A 884 -2.54 -36.01 -9.11
CA TRP A 884 -1.70 -35.53 -10.21
C TRP A 884 -0.93 -34.25 -9.87
N LEU A 885 -1.43 -33.45 -8.92
CA LEU A 885 -0.75 -32.26 -8.44
C LEU A 885 0.61 -32.58 -7.79
N TYR A 886 0.78 -33.75 -7.17
CA TYR A 886 2.09 -34.19 -6.69
C TYR A 886 3.07 -34.46 -7.83
N GLY A 887 2.58 -34.89 -8.99
CA GLY A 887 3.38 -35.01 -10.21
C GLY A 887 3.88 -33.65 -10.69
N VAL A 888 3.02 -32.63 -10.68
CA VAL A 888 3.40 -31.24 -11.01
C VAL A 888 4.42 -30.71 -10.01
N ALA A 889 4.20 -30.94 -8.71
CA ALA A 889 5.13 -30.53 -7.66
C ALA A 889 6.50 -31.23 -7.82
N ALA A 890 6.51 -32.53 -8.09
CA ALA A 890 7.73 -33.30 -8.32
C ALA A 890 8.49 -32.81 -9.57
N LEU A 891 7.79 -32.57 -10.68
CA LEU A 891 8.39 -32.03 -11.91
C LEU A 891 8.97 -30.64 -11.66
N GLY A 892 8.24 -29.74 -11.01
CA GLY A 892 8.74 -28.41 -10.66
C GLY A 892 9.96 -28.47 -9.75
N ALA A 893 9.90 -29.28 -8.68
CA ALA A 893 10.98 -29.46 -7.73
C ALA A 893 12.24 -30.06 -8.37
N ALA A 894 12.09 -31.05 -9.25
CA ALA A 894 13.18 -31.67 -10.01
C ALA A 894 13.93 -30.66 -10.90
N GLY A 895 13.27 -29.58 -11.33
CA GLY A 895 13.91 -28.46 -12.01
C GLY A 895 15.08 -27.86 -11.22
N ARG A 896 15.07 -27.93 -9.87
CA ARG A 896 16.16 -27.46 -9.02
C ARG A 896 17.40 -28.36 -9.04
N ALA A 897 17.20 -29.67 -9.23
CA ALA A 897 18.30 -30.60 -9.51
C ALA A 897 18.80 -30.43 -10.95
N ALA A 898 17.89 -30.19 -11.90
CA ALA A 898 18.24 -29.93 -13.31
C ALA A 898 19.07 -28.66 -13.48
N SER A 899 18.80 -27.60 -12.70
CA SER A 899 19.61 -26.38 -12.66
C SER A 899 20.87 -26.49 -11.78
N ARG A 900 21.11 -27.66 -11.17
CA ARG A 900 22.23 -27.93 -10.26
C ARG A 900 22.29 -26.98 -9.05
N ASP A 901 21.14 -26.43 -8.65
CA ASP A 901 21.05 -25.58 -7.46
C ASP A 901 20.98 -26.41 -6.17
N HIS A 902 20.51 -27.65 -6.27
CA HIS A 902 20.29 -28.59 -5.17
C HIS A 902 20.60 -30.03 -5.63
N TRP A 903 21.09 -30.87 -4.73
CA TRP A 903 21.23 -32.31 -4.96
C TRP A 903 19.84 -32.98 -5.04
N LEU A 904 19.74 -34.17 -5.64
CA LEU A 904 18.47 -34.89 -5.74
C LEU A 904 17.88 -35.15 -4.35
N SER A 905 18.72 -35.60 -3.41
CA SER A 905 18.31 -35.79 -2.01
C SER A 905 17.87 -34.50 -1.31
N ASP A 906 18.41 -33.33 -1.67
CA ASP A 906 17.93 -32.06 -1.12
C ASP A 906 16.52 -31.73 -1.63
N VAL A 907 16.25 -32.03 -2.90
CA VAL A 907 14.94 -31.85 -3.55
C VAL A 907 13.93 -32.81 -2.94
N THR A 908 14.30 -34.08 -2.79
CA THR A 908 13.47 -35.13 -2.19
C THR A 908 13.15 -34.82 -0.72
N ALA A 909 14.17 -34.53 0.10
CA ALA A 909 13.97 -34.19 1.51
C ALA A 909 13.12 -32.93 1.68
N GLY A 910 13.35 -31.91 0.83
CA GLY A 910 12.53 -30.70 0.84
C GLY A 910 11.08 -30.98 0.46
N GLY A 911 10.84 -31.79 -0.57
CA GLY A 911 9.50 -32.16 -1.00
C GLY A 911 8.75 -32.99 0.04
N LEU A 912 9.44 -33.91 0.70
CA LEU A 912 8.89 -34.72 1.82
C LEU A 912 8.56 -33.85 3.03
N LEU A 913 9.43 -32.89 3.39
CA LEU A 913 9.14 -31.91 4.44
C LEU A 913 7.91 -31.08 4.08
N GLY A 914 7.82 -30.59 2.83
CA GLY A 914 6.67 -29.84 2.35
C GLY A 914 5.38 -30.65 2.38
N TYR A 915 5.43 -31.91 1.92
CA TYR A 915 4.32 -32.86 1.99
C TYR A 915 3.90 -33.12 3.44
N ALA A 916 4.86 -33.34 4.35
CA ALA A 916 4.58 -33.59 5.75
C ALA A 916 3.89 -32.40 6.41
N MET A 917 4.40 -31.18 6.20
CA MET A 917 3.79 -29.95 6.73
C MET A 917 2.40 -29.72 6.14
N GLY A 918 2.25 -29.87 4.82
CA GLY A 918 0.96 -29.73 4.14
C GLY A 918 -0.06 -30.77 4.57
N ASN A 919 0.34 -32.03 4.70
CA ASN A 919 -0.54 -33.11 5.14
C ASN A 919 -0.93 -32.95 6.61
N TRP A 920 0.02 -32.59 7.48
CA TRP A 920 -0.25 -32.35 8.89
C TRP A 920 -1.26 -31.22 9.08
N LEU A 921 -1.01 -30.04 8.50
CA LEU A 921 -1.89 -28.89 8.66
C LEU A 921 -3.25 -29.12 7.98
N TRP A 922 -3.29 -29.78 6.82
CA TRP A 922 -4.56 -30.17 6.21
C TRP A 922 -5.33 -31.16 7.09
N GLN A 923 -4.72 -32.24 7.58
CA GLN A 923 -5.41 -33.21 8.46
C GLN A 923 -5.89 -32.54 9.75
N ALA A 924 -5.06 -31.67 10.33
CA ALA A 924 -5.38 -30.97 11.56
C ALA A 924 -6.48 -29.91 11.39
N GLN A 925 -6.65 -29.33 10.20
CA GLN A 925 -7.54 -28.18 10.00
C GLN A 925 -8.73 -28.44 9.05
N ARG A 926 -8.75 -29.54 8.28
CA ARG A 926 -9.80 -29.84 7.28
C ARG A 926 -11.21 -29.96 7.88
N ASN A 927 -11.30 -30.51 9.09
CA ASN A 927 -12.57 -30.79 9.77
C ASN A 927 -12.88 -29.77 10.88
N ASP A 928 -12.04 -28.74 11.06
CA ASP A 928 -12.24 -27.80 12.16
C ASP A 928 -13.33 -26.77 11.82
N SER A 929 -14.56 -27.09 12.23
CA SER A 929 -15.71 -26.19 12.10
C SER A 929 -15.73 -25.06 13.14
N ARG A 930 -14.81 -25.06 14.11
CA ARG A 930 -14.79 -24.08 15.23
C ARG A 930 -14.26 -22.70 14.84
N TYR A 931 -13.48 -22.64 13.76
CA TYR A 931 -12.85 -21.42 13.28
C TYR A 931 -13.11 -21.30 11.78
N ARG A 932 -14.37 -21.08 11.41
CA ARG A 932 -14.73 -20.83 10.01
C ARG A 932 -14.55 -19.35 9.74
N SER A 933 -13.68 -19.06 8.79
CA SER A 933 -13.66 -17.79 8.08
C SER A 933 -14.11 -18.10 6.66
N SER A 934 -15.37 -17.79 6.38
CA SER A 934 -15.98 -17.97 5.07
C SER A 934 -16.20 -16.59 4.45
N LEU A 935 -15.75 -16.43 3.21
CA LEU A 935 -16.24 -15.34 2.35
C LEU A 935 -17.56 -15.82 1.77
N ILE A 936 -18.66 -15.46 2.42
CA ILE A 936 -20.00 -15.75 1.90
C ILE A 936 -20.18 -14.91 0.66
N ALA A 937 -20.08 -15.54 -0.51
CA ALA A 937 -20.42 -14.96 -1.78
C ALA A 937 -21.81 -15.47 -2.21
N THR A 938 -22.85 -14.69 -1.91
CA THR A 938 -24.15 -14.86 -2.56
C THR A 938 -24.27 -13.88 -3.74
N PRO A 939 -25.19 -14.12 -4.69
CA PRO A 939 -25.51 -13.13 -5.73
C PRO A 939 -25.80 -11.73 -5.17
N LYS A 940 -26.18 -11.60 -3.89
CA LYS A 940 -26.62 -10.35 -3.24
C LYS A 940 -25.70 -9.84 -2.11
N GLN A 941 -24.69 -10.59 -1.68
CA GLN A 941 -23.81 -10.18 -0.57
C GLN A 941 -22.47 -10.89 -0.65
N LEU A 942 -21.37 -10.16 -0.44
CA LEU A 942 -20.02 -10.69 -0.21
C LEU A 942 -19.57 -10.21 1.17
N GLY A 943 -19.60 -11.11 2.16
CA GLY A 943 -19.24 -10.80 3.55
C GLY A 943 -18.31 -11.86 4.12
N MET A 944 -17.48 -11.49 5.09
CA MET A 944 -16.63 -12.44 5.80
C MET A 944 -17.35 -12.83 7.09
N GLN A 945 -17.86 -14.06 7.17
CA GLN A 945 -18.45 -14.59 8.41
C GLN A 945 -17.35 -15.29 9.21
N ILE A 946 -17.18 -14.85 10.45
CA ILE A 946 -16.34 -15.53 11.44
C ILE A 946 -17.29 -16.20 12.42
N GLU A 947 -17.50 -17.51 12.28
CA GLU A 947 -18.24 -18.28 13.27
C GLU A 947 -17.28 -18.78 14.36
N VAL A 948 -17.44 -18.25 15.56
CA VAL A 948 -16.86 -18.79 16.78
C VAL A 948 -18.04 -19.25 17.65
N PRO A 949 -18.36 -20.55 17.72
CA PRO A 949 -19.40 -21.00 18.64
C PRO A 949 -18.94 -20.73 20.08
N LEU A 950 -19.74 -19.97 20.83
CA LEU A 950 -19.56 -19.79 22.27
C LEU A 950 -19.76 -21.14 22.97
N ARG A 951 -18.87 -21.48 23.91
CA ARG A 951 -19.11 -22.54 24.89
C ARG A 951 -19.91 -21.99 26.06
#